data_AF-A0A2A4N9K5-F1
#
_entry.id   AF-A0A2A4N9K5-F1
#
_cell.length_a   1.000
_cell.length_b   1.000
_cell.length_c   1.000
_cell.angle_alpha   90.00
_cell.angle_beta   90.00
_cell.angle_gamma   90.00
#
_symmetry.space_group_name_H-M   'P 1'
#
loop_
_entity.id
_entity.type
_entity.pdbx_description
1 polymer ?
#
loop_
_entity_poly.entity_id
_entity_poly.type
_entity_poly.pdbx_seq_one_letter_code
_entity_poly.pdbx_strand_id
1 'polypeptide(L)'
;MRLLTFLFCFLSFFSFSQVFDDFSDGDFTTNPVWIGDTANFKVNTSSQLQLDAPAETDTSYISTSNTYLSSTDSTEWQFYVKLAFSPSSSNFSQVYLVSDQSDLKGSLNGYFVRIGGESGSTDGIDLYKQTGNTATQIIDGIEGHAGKDPNTLRIKVIRESNGTWYLYADTIGTKDYVLEGTVIDSTHKTSTHFGFWCNYTSTRSTKSYIDDIFVGEPIVDKTPPTIDTVTAVTSKVLAVTFSEIIEESTSETNTNYNLSNSMGNPEVVNRDSSNLSRVFLTFANFLDDSTTYSLTISNVTDLEGNEILDGSTSQFFYVEPLIPGYKDIVINEIMADPSPAVTLPVYEFFEIFNTSKKPVTLTGWKFQDGGSSFDIPEVTIDAGNYLVLCDDEAVNEFLSFGKAIGISSFPSLTNGGESITLLNSDNKTIDYVDYDDSWYDDDAKKDGGWTLELINSYLPCSNQDNWSVSTNVAGGTPGTQNSLYSTTPDVTSPEATQTSVINDSTISISFSEPVDSLTAATYNNYSIDNSIGYPKSISLNQVDYSSVTLTINSLQSSIIYTITLNNIQDCSGNIISANTKLNIGLPDKIDSLDLVINEVLFNPFTGGSDFVEIYNRSKKILNLNDLILAETDANGDIDNAYDVTSNNSLIFPDEYVALTKDVSHLKSNYTIMDANAFIEMSSTPSYDDDEGTVVITDSSGNKIDQFSYTDDMHFALLDDDNGVSLERIDPERKTNDATNWNSAAAFTGYATPGYENSQLIPTTITSSNISVNPEVFSPDNDGYNDVVNISYKFTESSYVGNVYIYNARGQYITQILKNETLTAEGTISWDGINDNGEKAQIGIYVIYFEVFDLSGNVQKFKTSCVLGGKL
;
A
#
# COMPACT_ATOMS: atom_id res chain seq x y z
N MET A 1 84.25 33.80 46.96
CA MET A 1 85.47 33.69 46.11
C MET A 1 85.95 32.26 46.19
N ARG A 2 85.96 31.56 45.04
CA ARG A 2 86.68 30.31 44.73
C ARG A 2 86.28 29.03 45.51
N LEU A 3 85.41 28.23 44.90
CA LEU A 3 85.55 26.78 44.64
C LEU A 3 84.14 26.17 44.40
N LEU A 4 83.63 26.23 43.17
CA LEU A 4 82.74 25.19 42.58
C LEU A 4 82.50 25.47 41.09
N THR A 5 83.58 25.66 40.32
CA THR A 5 83.51 25.88 38.86
C THR A 5 84.58 25.04 38.18
N PHE A 6 84.61 23.74 38.50
CA PHE A 6 85.57 22.80 37.91
C PHE A 6 85.05 21.35 37.88
N LEU A 7 83.78 21.17 37.49
CA LEU A 7 83.23 19.85 37.18
C LEU A 7 82.17 19.94 36.06
N PHE A 8 82.50 20.62 34.96
CA PHE A 8 81.66 20.68 33.76
C PHE A 8 82.51 20.72 32.47
N CYS A 9 83.67 20.05 32.47
CA CYS A 9 84.57 19.99 31.30
C CYS A 9 84.87 18.57 30.78
N PHE A 10 84.12 17.54 31.18
CA PHE A 10 84.22 16.21 30.58
C PHE A 10 82.86 15.50 30.49
N LEU A 11 81.89 16.16 29.87
CA LEU A 11 80.81 15.44 29.17
C LEU A 11 81.03 15.69 27.69
N SER A 12 81.89 14.86 27.09
CA SER A 12 81.78 14.60 25.66
C SER A 12 80.42 13.95 25.47
N PHE A 13 79.40 14.75 25.11
CA PHE A 13 78.21 14.20 24.50
C PHE A 13 78.69 13.49 23.23
N PHE A 14 78.69 12.16 23.26
CA PHE A 14 78.70 11.37 22.03
C PHE A 14 77.34 11.62 21.37
N SER A 15 77.17 12.76 20.69
CA SER A 15 76.06 12.96 19.78
C SER A 15 76.30 12.02 18.60
N PHE A 16 75.51 10.96 18.49
CA PHE A 16 75.42 10.18 17.27
C PHE A 16 74.94 11.13 16.15
N SER A 17 75.67 11.18 15.04
CA SER A 17 75.26 12.00 13.90
C SER A 17 74.09 11.31 13.20
N GLN A 18 72.86 11.66 13.58
CA GLN A 18 71.67 11.38 12.77
C GLN A 18 71.83 12.06 11.41
N VAL A 19 71.43 11.37 10.35
CA VAL A 19 71.34 11.99 9.02
C VAL A 19 69.87 12.30 8.79
N PHE A 20 69.56 13.57 8.55
CA PHE A 20 68.27 14.01 8.05
C PHE A 20 68.51 15.00 6.92
N ASP A 21 67.95 14.74 5.75
CA ASP A 21 68.05 15.63 4.60
C ASP A 21 66.87 15.42 3.64
N ASP A 22 66.03 16.44 3.52
CA ASP A 22 64.91 16.52 2.58
C ASP A 22 65.17 17.54 1.46
N PHE A 23 66.41 18.06 1.39
CA PHE A 23 66.89 19.07 0.44
C PHE A 23 65.97 20.29 0.28
N SER A 24 65.08 20.56 1.24
CA SER A 24 64.07 21.61 1.18
C SER A 24 64.67 23.02 1.21
N ASP A 25 65.90 23.13 1.71
CA ASP A 25 66.71 24.34 1.71
C ASP A 25 67.42 24.62 0.36
N GLY A 26 67.32 23.69 -0.59
CA GLY A 26 67.93 23.81 -1.91
C GLY A 26 69.44 23.55 -1.94
N ASP A 27 70.02 23.01 -0.86
CA ASP A 27 71.46 22.78 -0.70
C ASP A 27 71.76 21.31 -0.38
N PHE A 28 72.93 20.83 -0.81
CA PHE A 28 73.51 19.55 -0.38
C PHE A 28 74.96 19.71 0.08
N THR A 29 75.45 20.94 0.17
CA THR A 29 76.83 21.25 0.52
C THR A 29 76.99 21.63 1.98
N THR A 30 75.89 21.96 2.69
CA THR A 30 75.87 22.24 4.12
C THR A 30 74.67 21.58 4.80
N ASN A 31 74.88 21.07 6.02
CA ASN A 31 73.85 20.49 6.92
C ASN A 31 72.82 19.52 6.27
N PRO A 32 73.23 18.31 5.87
CA PRO A 32 74.56 17.71 5.97
C PRO A 32 75.49 18.05 4.79
N VAL A 33 76.80 17.92 4.99
CA VAL A 33 77.77 18.13 3.90
C VAL A 33 77.88 16.84 3.08
N TRP A 34 77.51 16.90 1.82
CA TRP A 34 77.72 15.80 0.88
C TRP A 34 79.01 15.98 0.05
N ILE A 35 79.72 14.88 -0.15
CA ILE A 35 81.03 14.81 -0.84
C ILE A 35 81.02 13.70 -1.90
N GLY A 36 82.01 13.67 -2.79
CA GLY A 36 82.09 12.70 -3.90
C GLY A 36 82.08 13.40 -5.26
N ASP A 37 81.32 12.86 -6.22
CA ASP A 37 81.17 13.42 -7.57
C ASP A 37 80.18 14.61 -7.58
N THR A 38 80.33 15.58 -6.67
CA THR A 38 79.33 16.65 -6.42
C THR A 38 78.97 17.49 -7.65
N ALA A 39 79.87 17.59 -8.64
CA ALA A 39 79.59 18.27 -9.91
C ALA A 39 78.55 17.54 -10.79
N ASN A 40 78.28 16.27 -10.51
CA ASN A 40 77.29 15.44 -11.21
C ASN A 40 75.95 15.40 -10.46
N PHE A 41 75.72 16.23 -9.45
CA PHE A 41 74.47 16.29 -8.70
C PHE A 41 74.00 17.73 -8.51
N LYS A 42 72.69 17.91 -8.39
CA LYS A 42 72.03 19.19 -8.06
C LYS A 42 70.81 18.97 -7.19
N VAL A 43 70.42 19.95 -6.38
CA VAL A 43 69.03 20.01 -5.89
C VAL A 43 68.16 20.58 -7.00
N ASN A 44 67.12 19.85 -7.40
CA ASN A 44 66.21 20.28 -8.47
C ASN A 44 65.10 21.21 -7.96
N THR A 45 64.22 21.67 -8.84
CA THR A 45 63.12 22.60 -8.49
C THR A 45 62.04 21.99 -7.62
N SER A 46 62.02 20.66 -7.47
CA SER A 46 61.15 19.92 -6.55
C SER A 46 61.82 19.64 -5.21
N SER A 47 62.96 20.30 -4.93
CA SER A 47 63.76 20.10 -3.73
C SER A 47 64.24 18.65 -3.57
N GLN A 48 64.66 18.00 -4.65
CA GLN A 48 65.19 16.62 -4.59
C GLN A 48 66.64 16.61 -5.08
N LEU A 49 67.49 15.79 -4.46
CA LEU A 49 68.84 15.57 -4.96
C LEU A 49 68.79 14.70 -6.22
N GLN A 50 69.15 15.30 -7.34
CA GLN A 50 69.06 14.74 -8.68
C GLN A 50 70.47 14.53 -9.25
N LEU A 51 70.70 13.37 -9.86
CA LEU A 51 71.83 13.15 -10.75
C LEU A 51 71.73 14.10 -11.95
N ASP A 52 72.80 14.83 -12.26
CA ASP A 52 72.93 15.77 -13.38
C ASP A 52 74.30 15.61 -14.06
N ALA A 53 74.63 14.37 -14.44
CA ALA A 53 75.92 14.03 -15.02
C ALA A 53 75.98 14.30 -16.54
N PRO A 54 77.18 14.38 -17.14
CA PRO A 54 77.34 14.36 -18.60
C PRO A 54 76.67 13.15 -19.24
N ALA A 55 76.20 13.30 -20.48
CA ALA A 55 75.45 12.28 -21.23
C ALA A 55 76.36 11.14 -21.75
N GLU A 56 76.96 10.39 -20.83
CA GLU A 56 77.84 9.25 -21.07
C GLU A 56 77.35 8.02 -20.28
N THR A 57 77.87 6.84 -20.61
CA THR A 57 77.67 5.66 -19.77
C THR A 57 78.75 5.64 -18.69
N ASP A 58 78.37 5.89 -17.45
CA ASP A 58 79.29 6.00 -16.33
C ASP A 58 78.57 5.75 -15.00
N THR A 59 79.32 5.86 -13.90
CA THR A 59 78.82 5.79 -12.53
C THR A 59 79.14 7.08 -11.80
N SER A 60 78.22 7.55 -10.97
CA SER A 60 78.42 8.72 -10.11
C SER A 60 77.96 8.41 -8.70
N TYR A 61 78.63 8.98 -7.70
CA TYR A 61 78.22 8.80 -6.31
C TYR A 61 78.37 10.09 -5.51
N ILE A 62 77.60 10.14 -4.44
CA ILE A 62 77.70 11.17 -3.43
C ILE A 62 77.45 10.54 -2.05
N SER A 63 78.21 10.95 -1.04
CA SER A 63 78.12 10.42 0.31
C SER A 63 78.18 11.52 1.36
N THR A 64 77.64 11.25 2.54
CA THR A 64 77.73 12.15 3.69
C THR A 64 78.12 11.35 4.93
N SER A 65 78.62 12.05 5.96
CA SER A 65 79.05 11.39 7.18
C SER A 65 77.84 10.82 7.94
N ASN A 66 77.96 9.55 8.35
CA ASN A 66 76.96 8.86 9.14
C ASN A 66 77.66 7.92 10.12
N THR A 67 77.50 8.16 11.42
CA THR A 67 78.03 7.29 12.47
C THR A 67 76.94 6.67 13.33
N TYR A 68 75.69 6.66 12.87
CA TYR A 68 74.53 6.26 13.68
C TYR A 68 74.50 4.76 13.96
N LEU A 69 75.01 3.93 13.04
CA LEU A 69 75.06 2.48 13.25
C LEU A 69 75.93 2.12 14.45
N SER A 70 75.28 1.56 15.48
CA SER A 70 75.89 1.07 16.71
C SER A 70 75.83 -0.46 16.81
N SER A 71 76.71 -1.05 17.60
CA SER A 71 76.67 -2.49 17.91
C SER A 71 75.63 -2.85 18.99
N THR A 72 75.06 -1.85 19.68
CA THR A 72 74.15 -2.05 20.84
C THR A 72 72.73 -1.56 20.61
N ASP A 73 72.51 -0.74 19.59
CA ASP A 73 71.24 -0.05 19.35
C ASP A 73 70.64 -0.45 18.01
N SER A 74 69.33 -0.32 17.89
CA SER A 74 68.63 -0.48 16.61
C SER A 74 68.79 0.79 15.77
N THR A 75 68.79 0.65 14.45
CA THR A 75 68.90 1.77 13.51
C THR A 75 67.87 1.62 12.41
N GLU A 76 67.22 2.71 12.06
CA GLU A 76 66.30 2.81 10.95
C GLU A 76 66.84 3.77 9.89
N TRP A 77 66.70 3.37 8.62
CA TRP A 77 66.93 4.20 7.46
C TRP A 77 65.61 4.37 6.71
N GLN A 78 65.19 5.60 6.44
CA GLN A 78 64.13 5.89 5.47
C GLN A 78 64.68 6.79 4.38
N PHE A 79 64.26 6.57 3.14
CA PHE A 79 64.57 7.46 2.03
C PHE A 79 63.60 7.26 0.88
N TYR A 80 63.32 8.34 0.15
CA TYR A 80 62.64 8.33 -1.13
C TYR A 80 63.66 8.13 -2.26
N VAL A 81 63.34 7.27 -3.22
CA VAL A 81 64.10 7.16 -4.48
C VAL A 81 63.15 7.23 -5.65
N LYS A 82 63.56 7.98 -6.67
CA LYS A 82 62.93 7.94 -7.98
C LYS A 82 63.95 7.63 -9.05
N LEU A 83 63.63 6.66 -9.88
CA LEU A 83 64.30 6.41 -11.15
C LEU A 83 63.27 6.75 -12.24
N ALA A 84 63.52 7.82 -12.99
CA ALA A 84 62.64 8.25 -14.09
C ALA A 84 62.86 7.39 -15.36
N PHE A 85 62.83 6.08 -15.14
CA PHE A 85 62.97 4.97 -16.06
C PHE A 85 62.62 3.67 -15.33
N SER A 86 62.18 2.64 -16.07
CA SER A 86 62.23 1.27 -15.58
C SER A 86 63.69 0.81 -15.46
N PRO A 87 64.15 0.37 -14.27
CA PRO A 87 65.52 -0.10 -14.05
C PRO A 87 65.93 -1.24 -14.97
N SER A 88 67.24 -1.48 -15.07
CA SER A 88 67.81 -2.63 -15.76
C SER A 88 69.23 -2.92 -15.30
N SER A 89 69.82 -4.01 -15.79
CA SER A 89 71.21 -4.39 -15.53
C SER A 89 72.24 -3.33 -15.93
N SER A 90 71.86 -2.36 -16.78
CA SER A 90 72.70 -1.22 -17.18
C SER A 90 72.25 0.12 -16.59
N ASN A 91 71.10 0.19 -15.91
CA ASN A 91 70.62 1.43 -15.27
C ASN A 91 69.93 1.09 -13.94
N PHE A 92 70.61 1.34 -12.83
CA PHE A 92 70.11 1.06 -11.48
C PHE A 92 70.80 1.98 -10.48
N SER A 93 70.29 2.04 -9.26
CA SER A 93 70.92 2.81 -8.18
C SER A 93 71.14 1.96 -6.94
N GLN A 94 72.10 2.38 -6.13
CA GLN A 94 72.44 1.80 -4.84
C GLN A 94 72.38 2.90 -3.77
N VAL A 95 71.76 2.60 -2.65
CA VAL A 95 71.76 3.46 -1.46
C VAL A 95 72.54 2.75 -0.37
N TYR A 96 73.74 3.24 -0.09
CA TYR A 96 74.60 2.73 0.97
C TYR A 96 74.07 3.20 2.31
N LEU A 97 73.49 2.27 3.05
CA LEU A 97 73.02 2.46 4.43
C LEU A 97 74.21 2.59 5.39
N VAL A 98 75.25 1.80 5.10
CA VAL A 98 76.46 1.64 5.90
C VAL A 98 77.67 1.59 4.99
N SER A 99 78.68 2.39 5.26
CA SER A 99 79.99 2.31 4.61
C SER A 99 81.08 2.76 5.58
N ASP A 100 82.23 2.08 5.58
CA ASP A 100 83.42 2.50 6.33
C ASP A 100 84.33 3.47 5.54
N GLN A 101 84.03 3.71 4.25
CA GLN A 101 84.74 4.66 3.37
C GLN A 101 83.78 5.72 2.81
N SER A 102 84.31 6.91 2.51
CA SER A 102 83.56 7.95 1.80
C SER A 102 83.41 7.65 0.30
N ASP A 103 84.39 6.95 -0.29
CA ASP A 103 84.38 6.55 -1.70
C ASP A 103 83.57 5.26 -1.90
N LEU A 104 82.44 5.37 -2.59
CA LEU A 104 81.51 4.27 -2.82
C LEU A 104 81.84 3.46 -4.09
N LYS A 105 82.85 3.86 -4.88
CA LYS A 105 83.30 3.12 -6.07
C LYS A 105 84.37 2.07 -5.76
N GLY A 106 85.03 2.20 -4.60
CA GLY A 106 86.18 1.40 -4.20
C GLY A 106 85.88 0.19 -3.32
N SER A 107 86.94 -0.40 -2.78
CA SER A 107 86.88 -1.45 -1.77
C SER A 107 86.42 -0.85 -0.43
N LEU A 108 85.29 -1.33 0.11
CA LEU A 108 84.72 -0.87 1.38
C LEU A 108 84.05 -2.01 2.15
N ASN A 109 83.71 -1.77 3.41
CA ASN A 109 82.89 -2.67 4.22
C ASN A 109 81.56 -1.98 4.57
N GLY A 110 80.44 -2.59 4.21
CA GLY A 110 79.15 -1.91 4.31
C GLY A 110 77.93 -2.73 3.90
N TYR A 111 76.78 -2.05 3.90
CA TYR A 111 75.50 -2.56 3.42
C TYR A 111 74.83 -1.51 2.55
N PHE A 112 74.20 -1.94 1.46
CA PHE A 112 73.46 -1.06 0.58
C PHE A 112 72.17 -1.74 0.09
N VAL A 113 71.15 -0.93 -0.14
CA VAL A 113 69.96 -1.35 -0.89
C VAL A 113 70.23 -1.11 -2.37
N ARG A 114 70.01 -2.12 -3.20
CA ARG A 114 70.03 -1.99 -4.65
C ARG A 114 68.60 -1.93 -5.17
N ILE A 115 68.35 -1.00 -6.08
CA ILE A 115 67.04 -0.78 -6.70
C ILE A 115 67.17 -1.12 -8.19
N GLY A 116 66.65 -2.29 -8.55
CA GLY A 116 66.83 -2.91 -9.86
C GLY A 116 68.23 -3.45 -10.11
N GLY A 117 68.62 -3.58 -11.38
CA GLY A 117 69.90 -4.18 -11.77
C GLY A 117 69.76 -5.58 -12.38
N GLU A 118 68.52 -6.01 -12.59
CA GLU A 118 68.15 -7.20 -13.35
C GLU A 118 67.49 -6.79 -14.67
N SER A 119 66.61 -7.62 -15.24
CA SER A 119 65.92 -7.26 -16.49
C SER A 119 64.41 -7.37 -16.36
N GLY A 120 63.71 -6.23 -16.34
CA GLY A 120 62.28 -6.16 -16.60
C GLY A 120 61.42 -6.46 -15.37
N SER A 121 60.44 -7.36 -15.49
CA SER A 121 59.44 -7.63 -14.45
C SER A 121 59.99 -8.32 -13.19
N THR A 122 61.28 -8.63 -13.13
CA THR A 122 61.94 -9.22 -11.95
C THR A 122 62.70 -8.18 -11.12
N ASP A 123 62.85 -6.93 -11.60
CA ASP A 123 63.59 -5.91 -10.85
C ASP A 123 63.00 -5.71 -9.45
N GLY A 124 63.79 -6.06 -8.43
CA GLY A 124 63.44 -6.01 -7.02
C GLY A 124 64.15 -4.89 -6.26
N ILE A 125 63.89 -4.87 -4.95
CA ILE A 125 64.52 -3.99 -3.96
C ILE A 125 65.29 -4.91 -3.01
N ASP A 126 66.62 -4.92 -3.13
CA ASP A 126 67.44 -5.96 -2.54
C ASP A 126 68.44 -5.39 -1.54
N LEU A 127 68.69 -6.10 -0.44
CA LEU A 127 69.74 -5.72 0.51
C LEU A 127 71.02 -6.52 0.21
N TYR A 128 72.13 -5.81 0.04
CA TYR A 128 73.45 -6.38 -0.16
C TYR A 128 74.39 -6.04 1.00
N LYS A 129 75.26 -6.99 1.32
CA LYS A 129 76.46 -6.81 2.14
C LYS A 129 77.68 -6.70 1.24
N GLN A 130 78.58 -5.76 1.50
CA GLN A 130 79.85 -5.64 0.81
C GLN A 130 81.04 -5.81 1.76
N THR A 131 81.94 -6.74 1.44
CA THR A 131 83.23 -6.93 2.13
C THR A 131 84.37 -6.73 1.13
N GLY A 132 85.09 -5.64 1.26
CA GLY A 132 86.10 -5.21 0.28
C GLY A 132 85.46 -4.94 -1.09
N ASN A 133 85.80 -5.75 -2.09
CA ASN A 133 85.25 -5.64 -3.45
C ASN A 133 84.08 -6.62 -3.72
N THR A 134 83.70 -7.45 -2.75
CA THR A 134 82.69 -8.50 -2.94
C THR A 134 81.36 -8.05 -2.36
N ALA A 135 80.35 -7.87 -3.21
CA ALA A 135 78.96 -7.68 -2.81
C ALA A 135 78.21 -9.02 -2.80
N THR A 136 77.48 -9.32 -1.73
CA THR A 136 76.66 -10.51 -1.54
C THR A 136 75.25 -10.09 -1.18
N GLN A 137 74.27 -10.53 -1.96
CA GLN A 137 72.85 -10.31 -1.65
C GLN A 137 72.47 -11.09 -0.38
N ILE A 138 71.79 -10.42 0.55
CA ILE A 138 71.38 -10.98 1.83
C ILE A 138 69.86 -10.88 2.07
N ILE A 139 69.17 -10.00 1.35
CA ILE A 139 67.71 -10.04 1.18
C ILE A 139 67.43 -9.98 -0.32
N ASP A 140 66.62 -10.94 -0.78
CA ASP A 140 66.03 -10.99 -2.11
C ASP A 140 64.61 -10.43 -1.99
N GLY A 141 64.41 -9.23 -2.51
CA GLY A 141 63.14 -8.51 -2.40
C GLY A 141 62.05 -9.12 -3.29
N ILE A 142 60.83 -8.61 -3.18
CA ILE A 142 59.70 -9.10 -3.96
C ILE A 142 59.91 -8.73 -5.45
N GLU A 143 59.83 -9.75 -6.31
CA GLU A 143 59.98 -9.57 -7.76
C GLU A 143 59.03 -8.50 -8.32
N GLY A 144 59.57 -7.58 -9.10
CA GLY A 144 58.80 -6.56 -9.82
C GLY A 144 58.46 -5.31 -9.01
N HIS A 145 58.79 -5.25 -7.71
CA HIS A 145 58.57 -4.07 -6.88
C HIS A 145 59.41 -2.85 -7.30
N ALA A 146 60.51 -3.03 -8.06
CA ALA A 146 61.28 -1.95 -8.67
C ALA A 146 61.08 -1.81 -10.20
N GLY A 147 60.20 -2.61 -10.82
CA GLY A 147 60.06 -2.69 -12.28
C GLY A 147 59.18 -1.63 -12.96
N LYS A 148 58.83 -0.52 -12.31
CA LYS A 148 57.89 0.52 -12.82
C LYS A 148 58.59 1.63 -13.62
N ASP A 149 57.87 2.38 -14.46
CA ASP A 149 58.38 3.60 -15.14
C ASP A 149 57.37 4.77 -15.02
N PRO A 150 57.70 5.87 -14.30
CA PRO A 150 58.89 6.02 -13.46
C PRO A 150 58.82 5.11 -12.23
N ASN A 151 59.95 4.53 -11.82
CA ASN A 151 60.03 3.79 -10.57
C ASN A 151 60.15 4.77 -9.40
N THR A 152 59.11 4.85 -8.56
CA THR A 152 59.05 5.77 -7.41
C THR A 152 58.80 4.95 -6.16
N LEU A 153 59.71 5.04 -5.20
CA LEU A 153 59.75 4.17 -4.02
C LEU A 153 60.02 5.00 -2.76
N ARG A 154 59.39 4.61 -1.66
CA ARG A 154 59.90 4.92 -0.31
C ARG A 154 60.42 3.62 0.28
N ILE A 155 61.65 3.63 0.77
CA ILE A 155 62.29 2.45 1.34
C ILE A 155 62.52 2.72 2.83
N LYS A 156 62.19 1.73 3.66
CA LYS A 156 62.47 1.71 5.09
C LYS A 156 63.28 0.47 5.41
N VAL A 157 64.42 0.63 6.06
CA VAL A 157 65.26 -0.47 6.51
C VAL A 157 65.42 -0.36 8.02
N ILE A 158 65.15 -1.43 8.75
CA ILE A 158 65.35 -1.49 10.19
C ILE A 158 66.40 -2.55 10.46
N ARG A 159 67.45 -2.20 11.20
CA ARG A 159 68.38 -3.15 11.80
C ARG A 159 68.21 -3.13 13.31
N GLU A 160 67.87 -4.26 13.89
CA GLU A 160 67.80 -4.43 15.33
C GLU A 160 69.18 -4.63 15.97
N SER A 161 69.28 -4.36 17.28
CA SER A 161 70.49 -4.58 18.08
C SER A 161 70.99 -6.04 18.07
N ASN A 162 70.08 -7.01 17.86
CA ASN A 162 70.40 -8.43 17.71
C ASN A 162 71.01 -8.78 16.32
N GLY A 163 71.04 -7.84 15.38
CA GLY A 163 71.54 -8.03 14.02
C GLY A 163 70.50 -8.43 12.98
N THR A 164 69.22 -8.47 13.32
CA THR A 164 68.12 -8.73 12.39
C THR A 164 67.88 -7.49 11.54
N TRP A 165 67.83 -7.68 10.22
CA TRP A 165 67.49 -6.67 9.24
C TRP A 165 66.08 -6.93 8.74
N TYR A 166 65.34 -5.85 8.54
CA TYR A 166 64.05 -5.82 7.86
C TYR A 166 64.14 -4.80 6.75
N LEU A 167 63.83 -5.22 5.52
CA LEU A 167 63.72 -4.33 4.37
C LEU A 167 62.23 -4.17 4.06
N TYR A 168 61.77 -2.94 3.96
CA TYR A 168 60.42 -2.60 3.56
C TYR A 168 60.42 -1.60 2.41
N ALA A 169 59.37 -1.63 1.60
CA ALA A 169 59.11 -0.62 0.60
C ALA A 169 57.63 -0.25 0.51
N ASP A 170 57.36 1.02 0.25
CA ASP A 170 56.09 1.51 -0.26
C ASP A 170 56.25 1.81 -1.76
N THR A 171 55.54 1.04 -2.58
CA THR A 171 55.59 1.13 -4.05
C THR A 171 54.40 1.88 -4.64
N ILE A 172 53.45 2.33 -3.83
CA ILE A 172 52.19 2.99 -4.25
C ILE A 172 52.05 4.42 -3.73
N GLY A 173 52.91 4.86 -2.81
CA GLY A 173 53.02 6.24 -2.33
C GLY A 173 52.13 6.57 -1.14
N THR A 174 51.61 5.59 -0.40
CA THR A 174 50.73 5.81 0.76
C THR A 174 51.47 5.94 2.10
N LYS A 175 52.79 5.65 2.12
CA LYS A 175 53.61 5.42 3.32
C LYS A 175 53.25 4.14 4.08
N ASP A 176 52.44 3.26 3.50
CA ASP A 176 52.20 1.92 4.02
C ASP A 176 53.30 0.98 3.51
N TYR A 177 54.25 0.69 4.39
CA TYR A 177 55.44 -0.10 4.06
C TYR A 177 55.12 -1.60 4.02
N VAL A 178 55.38 -2.25 2.90
CA VAL A 178 55.32 -3.71 2.73
C VAL A 178 56.69 -4.32 3.02
N LEU A 179 56.72 -5.43 3.77
CA LEU A 179 57.97 -6.15 4.07
C LEU A 179 58.49 -6.86 2.80
N GLU A 180 59.67 -6.48 2.34
CA GLU A 180 60.40 -7.12 1.24
C GLU A 180 61.13 -8.39 1.71
N GLY A 181 61.68 -8.37 2.93
CA GLY A 181 62.31 -9.55 3.52
C GLY A 181 63.07 -9.27 4.81
N THR A 182 63.60 -10.34 5.42
CA THR A 182 64.36 -10.30 6.67
C THR A 182 65.58 -11.22 6.65
N VAL A 183 66.66 -10.80 7.31
CA VAL A 183 67.90 -11.60 7.46
C VAL A 183 68.65 -11.21 8.74
N ILE A 184 69.34 -12.15 9.37
CA ILE A 184 70.26 -11.84 10.49
C ILE A 184 71.68 -11.73 9.94
N ASP A 185 72.26 -10.53 9.98
CA ASP A 185 73.67 -10.30 9.62
C ASP A 185 74.28 -9.18 10.49
N SER A 186 75.43 -9.47 11.09
CA SER A 186 76.17 -8.52 11.95
C SER A 186 77.65 -8.44 11.59
N THR A 187 77.95 -8.64 10.30
CA THR A 187 79.33 -8.63 9.78
C THR A 187 79.97 -7.26 9.91
N HIS A 188 79.26 -6.18 9.52
CA HIS A 188 79.73 -4.80 9.68
C HIS A 188 78.86 -4.09 10.72
N LYS A 189 79.49 -3.53 11.76
CA LYS A 189 78.80 -3.06 12.97
C LYS A 189 78.88 -1.56 13.21
N THR A 190 79.60 -0.85 12.35
CA THR A 190 79.83 0.60 12.45
C THR A 190 79.73 1.19 11.05
N SER A 191 79.23 2.41 10.96
CA SER A 191 79.24 3.21 9.74
C SER A 191 80.11 4.44 9.94
N THR A 192 80.72 4.92 8.86
CA THR A 192 81.27 6.27 8.78
C THR A 192 80.53 7.14 7.75
N HIS A 193 79.85 6.52 6.77
CA HIS A 193 79.15 7.23 5.69
C HIS A 193 77.82 6.56 5.30
N PHE A 194 76.89 7.40 4.86
CA PHE A 194 75.70 7.05 4.07
C PHE A 194 75.91 7.59 2.65
N GLY A 195 75.33 6.98 1.62
CA GLY A 195 75.39 7.63 0.32
C GLY A 195 74.57 7.02 -0.80
N PHE A 196 74.51 7.75 -1.90
CA PHE A 196 73.75 7.43 -3.10
C PHE A 196 74.71 7.23 -4.27
N TRP A 197 74.56 6.10 -4.95
CA TRP A 197 75.38 5.69 -6.07
C TRP A 197 74.50 5.33 -7.26
N CYS A 198 74.82 5.84 -8.44
CA CYS A 198 74.03 5.65 -9.66
C CYS A 198 74.87 4.98 -10.75
N ASN A 199 74.34 3.93 -11.36
CA ASN A 199 74.82 3.38 -12.63
C ASN A 199 73.87 3.80 -13.75
N TYR A 200 74.39 4.45 -14.78
CA TYR A 200 73.55 5.01 -15.83
C TYR A 200 74.20 4.95 -17.21
N THR A 201 73.35 4.86 -18.22
CA THR A 201 73.68 5.12 -19.62
C THR A 201 73.52 6.61 -19.95
N SER A 202 74.04 7.03 -21.11
CA SER A 202 73.96 8.42 -21.58
C SER A 202 72.55 9.02 -21.51
N THR A 203 71.51 8.24 -21.82
CA THR A 203 70.10 8.69 -21.80
C THR A 203 69.49 8.78 -20.40
N ARG A 204 70.16 8.25 -19.36
CA ARG A 204 69.69 8.20 -17.96
C ARG A 204 70.56 8.99 -16.98
N SER A 205 71.61 9.63 -17.48
CA SER A 205 72.55 10.53 -16.77
C SER A 205 71.91 11.68 -15.98
N THR A 206 70.61 11.91 -16.12
CA THR A 206 69.85 12.94 -15.39
C THR A 206 68.60 12.42 -14.66
N LYS A 207 68.46 11.10 -14.50
CA LYS A 207 67.16 10.46 -14.24
C LYS A 207 67.08 9.70 -12.91
N SER A 208 68.08 9.82 -12.04
CA SER A 208 68.07 9.24 -10.68
C SER A 208 67.94 10.33 -9.64
N TYR A 209 67.10 10.11 -8.64
CA TYR A 209 66.76 11.09 -7.61
C TYR A 209 66.69 10.39 -6.24
N ILE A 210 67.16 11.06 -5.19
CA ILE A 210 66.99 10.65 -3.79
C ILE A 210 66.50 11.84 -2.97
N ASP A 211 65.67 11.58 -1.97
CA ASP A 211 65.02 12.60 -1.14
C ASP A 211 64.54 12.00 0.20
N ASP A 212 64.00 12.83 1.10
CA ASP A 212 63.40 12.42 2.38
C ASP A 212 64.30 11.46 3.20
N ILE A 213 65.58 11.76 3.32
CA ILE A 213 66.57 10.88 3.95
C ILE A 213 66.47 11.01 5.47
N PHE A 214 66.33 9.87 6.15
CA PHE A 214 66.38 9.74 7.60
C PHE A 214 67.26 8.55 7.99
N VAL A 215 68.20 8.75 8.91
CA VAL A 215 68.98 7.70 9.54
C VAL A 215 69.03 7.93 11.04
N GLY A 216 68.31 7.12 11.81
CA GLY A 216 68.12 7.36 13.23
C GLY A 216 67.61 6.16 14.01
N GLU A 217 67.12 6.42 15.22
CA GLU A 217 66.38 5.46 16.04
C GLU A 217 65.08 5.08 15.31
N PRO A 218 64.60 3.83 15.45
CA PRO A 218 63.32 3.45 14.86
C PRO A 218 62.17 4.37 15.28
N ILE A 219 61.37 4.81 14.31
CA ILE A 219 60.21 5.68 14.56
C ILE A 219 59.06 4.82 15.08
N VAL A 220 58.51 5.15 16.26
CA VAL A 220 57.43 4.40 16.92
C VAL A 220 56.21 5.31 17.06
N ASP A 221 55.02 4.82 16.71
CA ASP A 221 53.77 5.54 16.98
C ASP A 221 53.52 5.61 18.49
N LYS A 222 53.10 6.79 18.96
CA LYS A 222 52.77 7.06 20.36
C LYS A 222 51.40 7.72 20.51
N THR A 223 50.65 7.84 19.42
CA THR A 223 49.35 8.49 19.39
C THR A 223 48.30 7.43 19.74
N PRO A 224 47.51 7.61 20.80
CA PRO A 224 46.45 6.66 21.09
C PRO A 224 45.22 6.88 20.21
N PRO A 225 44.45 5.82 19.93
CA PRO A 225 43.19 5.94 19.22
C PRO A 225 42.18 6.80 20.00
N THR A 226 41.37 7.56 19.28
CA THR A 226 40.26 8.37 19.82
C THR A 226 38.93 8.00 19.15
N ILE A 227 37.81 8.35 19.77
CA ILE A 227 36.47 8.11 19.19
C ILE A 227 36.18 9.19 18.15
N ASP A 228 35.96 8.78 16.90
CA ASP A 228 35.55 9.68 15.81
C ASP A 228 34.03 9.80 15.75
N THR A 229 33.31 8.69 15.60
CA THR A 229 31.84 8.68 15.51
C THR A 229 31.20 7.51 16.25
N VAL A 230 30.01 7.73 16.80
CA VAL A 230 29.12 6.67 17.30
C VAL A 230 27.75 6.86 16.67
N THR A 231 27.25 5.84 15.97
CA THR A 231 25.92 5.87 15.33
C THR A 231 25.13 4.61 15.66
N ALA A 232 23.83 4.74 15.87
CA ALA A 232 22.93 3.60 16.00
C ALA A 232 22.57 3.08 14.61
N VAL A 233 22.91 1.82 14.32
CA VAL A 233 22.56 1.12 13.08
C VAL A 233 21.16 0.53 13.18
N THR A 234 20.82 0.00 14.35
CA THR A 234 19.49 -0.51 14.71
C THR A 234 19.20 -0.17 16.17
N SER A 235 18.03 -0.56 16.68
CA SER A 235 17.70 -0.48 18.12
C SER A 235 18.58 -1.36 19.01
N LYS A 236 19.51 -2.17 18.48
CA LYS A 236 20.44 -2.99 19.27
C LYS A 236 21.91 -2.87 18.88
N VAL A 237 22.20 -2.24 17.75
CA VAL A 237 23.55 -2.23 17.17
C VAL A 237 24.07 -0.81 17.05
N LEU A 238 25.25 -0.56 17.62
CA LEU A 238 26.01 0.67 17.41
C LEU A 238 27.20 0.41 16.48
N ALA A 239 27.48 1.34 15.59
CA ALA A 239 28.75 1.42 14.89
C ALA A 239 29.63 2.48 15.56
N VAL A 240 30.86 2.11 15.92
CA VAL A 240 31.85 3.00 16.52
C VAL A 240 33.06 3.06 15.60
N THR A 241 33.43 4.26 15.17
CA THR A 241 34.61 4.52 14.33
C THR A 241 35.67 5.24 15.18
N PHE A 242 36.93 4.80 15.07
CA PHE A 242 38.08 5.38 15.75
C PHE A 242 38.94 6.21 14.80
N SER A 243 39.85 7.04 15.35
CA SER A 243 40.75 7.89 14.57
C SER A 243 41.83 7.16 13.77
N GLU A 244 42.02 5.86 14.02
CA GLU A 244 43.05 5.01 13.43
C GLU A 244 42.69 3.52 13.54
N ILE A 245 43.53 2.66 12.94
CA ILE A 245 43.36 1.21 12.98
C ILE A 245 43.58 0.72 14.41
N ILE A 246 42.64 -0.07 14.91
CA ILE A 246 42.68 -0.64 16.26
C ILE A 246 43.05 -2.12 16.24
N GLU A 247 43.70 -2.59 17.29
CA GLU A 247 44.06 -4.00 17.49
C GLU A 247 42.82 -4.88 17.73
N GLU A 248 42.76 -6.03 17.07
CA GLU A 248 41.57 -6.90 17.06
C GLU A 248 41.23 -7.42 18.46
N SER A 249 42.24 -7.90 19.17
CA SER A 249 42.05 -8.54 20.48
C SER A 249 41.47 -7.59 21.54
N THR A 250 41.91 -6.34 21.55
CA THR A 250 41.43 -5.33 22.49
C THR A 250 40.11 -4.71 22.03
N SER A 251 39.93 -4.50 20.72
CA SER A 251 38.71 -3.92 20.17
C SER A 251 37.50 -4.87 20.21
N GLU A 252 37.68 -6.19 20.20
CA GLU A 252 36.57 -7.17 20.30
C GLU A 252 36.26 -7.62 21.74
N THR A 253 36.89 -6.99 22.74
CA THR A 253 36.62 -7.30 24.15
C THR A 253 35.38 -6.54 24.64
N ASN A 254 34.27 -7.24 24.90
CA ASN A 254 33.00 -6.61 25.33
C ASN A 254 33.13 -5.68 26.55
N THR A 255 33.98 -6.03 27.52
CA THR A 255 34.14 -5.24 28.76
C THR A 255 34.81 -3.88 28.55
N ASN A 256 35.37 -3.65 27.36
CA ASN A 256 35.96 -2.37 26.98
C ASN A 256 34.93 -1.30 26.58
N TYR A 257 33.66 -1.68 26.47
CA TYR A 257 32.57 -0.80 26.07
C TYR A 257 31.48 -0.81 27.12
N ASN A 258 31.02 0.35 27.56
CA ASN A 258 29.91 0.48 28.49
C ASN A 258 28.93 1.56 28.02
N LEU A 259 27.69 1.17 27.77
CA LEU A 259 26.63 2.09 27.37
C LEU A 259 25.78 2.47 28.60
N SER A 260 25.47 3.77 28.71
CA SER A 260 24.68 4.34 29.81
C SER A 260 23.24 3.80 29.87
N ASN A 261 22.43 4.34 30.79
CA ASN A 261 21.00 3.99 30.96
C ASN A 261 20.78 2.50 31.27
N SER A 262 21.68 1.90 32.04
CA SER A 262 21.64 0.48 32.43
C SER A 262 21.76 -0.53 31.28
N MET A 263 22.20 -0.08 30.09
CA MET A 263 22.50 -0.98 28.96
C MET A 263 23.73 -1.85 29.23
N GLY A 264 24.75 -1.29 29.89
CA GLY A 264 25.93 -2.04 30.31
C GLY A 264 26.85 -2.37 29.13
N ASN A 265 27.48 -3.55 29.18
CA ASN A 265 28.39 -4.02 28.13
C ASN A 265 27.59 -4.65 26.96
N PRO A 266 28.09 -4.58 25.72
CA PRO A 266 27.52 -5.33 24.60
C PRO A 266 27.63 -6.85 24.82
N GLU A 267 26.72 -7.60 24.20
CA GLU A 267 26.79 -9.07 24.11
C GLU A 267 27.82 -9.53 23.11
N VAL A 268 27.98 -8.79 22.00
CA VAL A 268 28.92 -9.11 20.93
C VAL A 268 29.57 -7.83 20.45
N VAL A 269 30.89 -7.86 20.28
CA VAL A 269 31.66 -6.85 19.57
C VAL A 269 32.39 -7.51 18.42
N ASN A 270 32.24 -6.97 17.20
CA ASN A 270 33.00 -7.43 16.04
C ASN A 270 33.69 -6.23 15.39
N ARG A 271 34.99 -6.35 15.09
CA ARG A 271 35.70 -5.38 14.26
C ARG A 271 35.30 -5.58 12.80
N ASP A 272 35.12 -4.49 12.09
CA ASP A 272 34.73 -4.51 10.69
C ASP A 272 35.92 -4.94 9.81
N SER A 273 35.75 -6.01 9.04
CA SER A 273 36.80 -6.55 8.16
C SER A 273 37.11 -5.66 6.95
N SER A 274 36.20 -4.75 6.60
CA SER A 274 36.36 -3.79 5.50
C SER A 274 36.93 -2.44 5.97
N ASN A 275 36.79 -2.13 7.25
CA ASN A 275 37.34 -0.94 7.88
C ASN A 275 37.86 -1.27 9.29
N LEU A 276 39.15 -1.53 9.40
CA LEU A 276 39.81 -1.95 10.65
C LEU A 276 39.83 -0.87 11.74
N SER A 277 39.31 0.33 11.48
CA SER A 277 39.11 1.40 12.48
C SER A 277 37.68 1.43 13.01
N ARG A 278 36.82 0.45 12.66
CA ARG A 278 35.39 0.42 13.04
C ARG A 278 35.01 -0.87 13.76
N VAL A 279 34.14 -0.78 14.76
CA VAL A 279 33.53 -1.92 15.45
C VAL A 279 32.00 -1.81 15.48
N PHE A 280 31.33 -2.96 15.52
CA PHE A 280 29.90 -3.06 15.74
C PHE A 280 29.63 -3.65 17.13
N LEU A 281 28.92 -2.89 17.97
CA LEU A 281 28.52 -3.27 19.32
C LEU A 281 27.06 -3.74 19.30
N THR A 282 26.79 -5.00 19.65
CA THR A 282 25.43 -5.54 19.74
C THR A 282 25.02 -5.70 21.19
N PHE A 283 23.88 -5.13 21.60
CA PHE A 283 23.36 -5.18 22.95
C PHE A 283 22.17 -6.15 23.10
N ALA A 284 22.00 -6.70 24.31
CA ALA A 284 20.90 -7.60 24.63
C ALA A 284 19.53 -6.90 24.54
N ASN A 285 19.45 -5.71 25.13
CA ASN A 285 18.25 -4.89 25.24
C ASN A 285 18.14 -3.92 24.06
N PHE A 286 16.91 -3.49 23.78
CA PHE A 286 16.64 -2.43 22.82
C PHE A 286 16.99 -1.06 23.41
N LEU A 287 17.50 -0.17 22.57
CA LEU A 287 17.61 1.26 22.87
C LEU A 287 16.20 1.84 22.99
N ASP A 288 15.97 2.63 24.02
CA ASP A 288 14.74 3.36 24.27
C ASP A 288 14.66 4.54 23.30
N ASP A 289 13.49 4.70 22.68
CA ASP A 289 13.20 5.82 21.78
C ASP A 289 13.36 7.17 22.49
N SER A 290 13.73 8.20 21.73
CA SER A 290 13.92 9.58 22.19
C SER A 290 14.85 9.71 23.41
N THR A 291 15.90 8.90 23.47
CA THR A 291 16.80 8.81 24.64
C THR A 291 18.24 9.15 24.27
N THR A 292 18.91 9.96 25.10
CA THR A 292 20.35 10.22 25.00
C THR A 292 21.15 9.12 25.67
N TYR A 293 22.11 8.56 24.95
CA TYR A 293 23.06 7.58 25.44
C TYR A 293 24.47 8.15 25.48
N SER A 294 25.28 7.64 26.42
CA SER A 294 26.71 7.88 26.51
C SER A 294 27.43 6.54 26.46
N LEU A 295 28.27 6.36 25.45
CA LEU A 295 29.16 5.20 25.32
C LEU A 295 30.52 5.55 25.92
N THR A 296 30.97 4.77 26.88
CA THR A 296 32.31 4.84 27.47
C THR A 296 33.17 3.70 26.91
N ILE A 297 34.39 4.02 26.47
CA ILE A 297 35.35 3.09 25.88
C ILE A 297 36.68 3.13 26.68
N SER A 298 37.29 1.98 26.92
CA SER A 298 38.56 1.86 27.68
C SER A 298 39.35 0.63 27.21
N ASN A 299 40.67 0.60 27.40
CA ASN A 299 41.57 -0.50 27.04
C ASN A 299 41.61 -0.94 25.56
N VAL A 300 41.02 -0.17 24.63
CA VAL A 300 41.19 -0.40 23.18
C VAL A 300 42.54 0.18 22.76
N THR A 301 43.33 -0.58 22.01
CA THR A 301 44.67 -0.17 21.57
C THR A 301 44.75 -0.06 20.05
N ASP A 302 45.69 0.72 19.53
CA ASP A 302 46.17 0.61 18.15
C ASP A 302 47.07 -0.64 17.97
N LEU A 303 47.69 -0.78 16.79
CA LEU A 303 48.60 -1.89 16.46
C LEU A 303 49.97 -1.77 17.15
N GLU A 304 50.36 -0.56 17.54
CA GLU A 304 51.60 -0.22 18.23
C GLU A 304 51.50 -0.35 19.77
N GLY A 305 50.29 -0.61 20.27
CA GLY A 305 49.98 -0.81 21.68
C GLY A 305 49.68 0.46 22.46
N ASN A 306 49.43 1.59 21.80
CA ASN A 306 48.94 2.80 22.43
C ASN A 306 47.46 2.63 22.78
N GLU A 307 47.13 2.85 24.04
CA GLU A 307 45.79 2.63 24.59
C GLU A 307 44.96 3.91 24.58
N ILE A 308 43.71 3.83 24.08
CA ILE A 308 42.72 4.91 24.17
C ILE A 308 42.69 5.49 25.58
N LEU A 309 42.52 6.81 25.68
CA LEU A 309 42.43 7.48 26.97
C LEU A 309 41.32 6.86 27.83
N ASP A 310 41.68 6.39 29.03
CA ASP A 310 40.75 5.73 29.94
C ASP A 310 39.51 6.59 30.21
N GLY A 311 38.33 5.96 30.13
CA GLY A 311 37.05 6.65 30.25
C GLY A 311 36.67 7.56 29.08
N SER A 312 37.19 7.34 27.87
CA SER A 312 36.76 8.08 26.67
C SER A 312 35.26 7.92 26.42
N THR A 313 34.52 9.03 26.34
CA THR A 313 33.06 9.01 26.17
C THR A 313 32.59 9.69 24.89
N SER A 314 31.55 9.13 24.26
CA SER A 314 30.80 9.78 23.18
C SER A 314 29.29 9.68 23.42
N GLN A 315 28.57 10.78 23.15
CA GLN A 315 27.12 10.86 23.34
C GLN A 315 26.40 10.84 21.99
N PHE A 316 25.26 10.15 21.94
CA PHE A 316 24.35 10.18 20.81
C PHE A 316 22.90 10.18 21.28
N PHE A 317 22.00 10.72 20.47
CA PHE A 317 20.56 10.70 20.71
C PHE A 317 19.93 9.63 19.81
N TYR A 318 19.23 8.67 20.40
CA TYR A 318 18.55 7.63 19.66
C TYR A 318 17.07 7.99 19.46
N VAL A 319 16.63 7.94 18.20
CA VAL A 319 15.23 7.97 17.82
C VAL A 319 14.96 6.69 17.05
N GLU A 320 13.99 5.91 17.50
CA GLU A 320 13.56 4.70 16.83
C GLU A 320 12.87 5.08 15.51
N PRO A 321 13.40 4.65 14.35
CA PRO A 321 12.78 4.92 13.06
C PRO A 321 11.38 4.33 13.02
N LEU A 322 10.39 5.13 12.63
CA LEU A 322 9.04 4.61 12.34
C LEU A 322 9.10 3.85 11.01
N ILE A 323 8.61 2.62 11.00
CA ILE A 323 8.27 1.89 9.77
C ILE A 323 6.76 2.07 9.60
N PRO A 324 6.31 2.91 8.65
CA PRO A 324 4.88 3.20 8.50
C PRO A 324 4.09 1.92 8.18
N GLY A 325 3.07 1.68 8.99
CA GLY A 325 2.05 0.66 8.79
C GLY A 325 0.88 1.18 7.95
N TYR A 326 -0.12 0.32 7.78
CA TYR A 326 -1.37 0.69 7.13
C TYR A 326 -2.05 1.83 7.92
N LYS A 327 -2.52 2.86 7.21
CA LYS A 327 -3.13 4.10 7.73
C LYS A 327 -2.23 5.01 8.58
N ASP A 328 -0.90 4.78 8.67
CA ASP A 328 0.02 5.73 9.31
C ASP A 328 0.24 7.01 8.48
N ILE A 329 0.07 6.88 7.16
CA ILE A 329 -0.11 7.99 6.21
C ILE A 329 -1.41 7.72 5.48
N VAL A 330 -2.32 8.69 5.40
CA VAL A 330 -3.62 8.52 4.74
C VAL A 330 -3.80 9.49 3.58
N ILE A 331 -4.52 9.09 2.54
CA ILE A 331 -5.01 9.99 1.50
C ILE A 331 -6.15 10.80 2.12
N ASN A 332 -6.00 12.12 2.11
CA ASN A 332 -6.78 13.04 2.95
C ASN A 332 -7.74 13.94 2.15
N GLU A 333 -7.35 14.36 0.95
CA GLU A 333 -8.15 15.27 0.11
C GLU A 333 -7.83 15.01 -1.36
N ILE A 334 -8.83 15.08 -2.24
CA ILE A 334 -8.69 14.80 -3.69
C ILE A 334 -9.38 15.91 -4.50
N MET A 335 -8.63 16.51 -5.43
CA MET A 335 -9.17 17.41 -6.47
C MET A 335 -9.06 16.70 -7.83
N ALA A 336 -10.14 16.02 -8.24
CA ALA A 336 -10.20 15.34 -9.53
C ALA A 336 -10.74 16.25 -10.65
N ASP A 337 -11.67 17.16 -10.35
CA ASP A 337 -12.19 18.12 -11.32
C ASP A 337 -11.94 19.56 -10.87
N PRO A 338 -10.85 20.21 -11.28
CA PRO A 338 -10.54 21.57 -10.86
C PRO A 338 -11.32 22.66 -11.63
N SER A 339 -12.16 22.32 -12.63
CA SER A 339 -12.81 23.30 -13.51
C SER A 339 -14.32 23.09 -13.64
N PRO A 340 -15.16 24.13 -13.43
CA PRO A 340 -14.79 25.53 -13.28
C PRO A 340 -14.29 25.82 -11.87
N ALA A 341 -13.17 26.56 -11.77
CA ALA A 341 -12.57 26.83 -10.47
C ALA A 341 -13.44 27.73 -9.58
N VAL A 342 -13.44 27.41 -8.29
CA VAL A 342 -13.98 28.23 -7.22
C VAL A 342 -12.95 29.26 -6.77
N THR A 343 -11.95 28.84 -5.97
CA THR A 343 -10.82 29.68 -5.54
C THR A 343 -9.47 28.96 -5.64
N LEU A 344 -9.45 27.64 -5.55
CA LEU A 344 -8.23 26.83 -5.70
C LEU A 344 -7.63 26.94 -7.11
N PRO A 345 -6.31 26.71 -7.26
CA PRO A 345 -5.66 26.62 -8.57
C PRO A 345 -6.33 25.58 -9.48
N VAL A 346 -6.32 25.83 -10.80
CA VAL A 346 -6.94 24.94 -11.81
C VAL A 346 -6.03 23.73 -12.11
N TYR A 347 -5.66 22.98 -11.07
CA TYR A 347 -4.79 21.82 -11.14
C TYR A 347 -5.35 20.71 -10.26
N GLU A 348 -5.25 19.48 -10.76
CA GLU A 348 -5.54 18.28 -9.99
C GLU A 348 -4.46 18.06 -8.93
N PHE A 349 -4.87 17.49 -7.80
CA PHE A 349 -3.96 17.06 -6.74
C PHE A 349 -4.64 15.99 -5.89
N PHE A 350 -3.83 15.24 -5.15
CA PHE A 350 -4.30 14.59 -3.94
C PHE A 350 -3.36 14.93 -2.78
N GLU A 351 -3.92 14.97 -1.57
CA GLU A 351 -3.20 15.27 -0.36
C GLU A 351 -3.04 14.01 0.49
N ILE A 352 -1.91 13.91 1.17
CA ILE A 352 -1.69 12.89 2.20
C ILE A 352 -1.44 13.51 3.58
N PHE A 353 -1.89 12.84 4.63
CA PHE A 353 -1.78 13.27 6.03
C PHE A 353 -1.05 12.23 6.88
N ASN A 354 -0.08 12.67 7.70
CA ASN A 354 0.63 11.80 8.63
C ASN A 354 -0.14 11.67 9.96
N THR A 355 -0.87 10.56 10.13
CA THR A 355 -1.65 10.24 11.33
C THR A 355 -0.77 9.72 12.48
N SER A 356 0.45 9.29 12.16
CA SER A 356 1.39 8.73 13.13
C SER A 356 1.92 9.80 14.10
N LYS A 357 2.59 9.33 15.16
CA LYS A 357 3.17 10.20 16.19
C LYS A 357 4.60 10.65 15.88
N LYS A 358 5.15 10.27 14.72
CA LYS A 358 6.55 10.52 14.34
C LYS A 358 6.63 11.09 12.92
N PRO A 359 7.70 11.84 12.60
CA PRO A 359 7.95 12.23 11.21
C PRO A 359 8.19 10.97 10.36
N VAL A 360 7.67 10.99 9.13
CA VAL A 360 7.82 9.91 8.15
C VAL A 360 8.52 10.44 6.91
N THR A 361 9.63 9.81 6.52
CA THR A 361 10.32 10.13 5.25
C THR A 361 9.88 9.15 4.16
N LEU A 362 9.38 9.71 3.05
CA LEU A 362 8.82 8.97 1.91
C LEU A 362 9.91 8.48 0.93
N THR A 363 11.05 7.99 1.42
CA THR A 363 12.13 7.50 0.55
C THR A 363 11.68 6.27 -0.24
N GLY A 364 11.65 6.36 -1.56
CA GLY A 364 11.27 5.25 -2.46
C GLY A 364 9.78 4.91 -2.45
N TRP A 365 8.94 5.79 -1.91
CA TRP A 365 7.48 5.63 -1.93
C TRP A 365 6.92 5.89 -3.32
N LYS A 366 5.74 5.33 -3.57
CA LYS A 366 5.02 5.45 -4.83
C LYS A 366 3.55 5.66 -4.57
N PHE A 367 2.84 6.22 -5.53
CA PHE A 367 1.40 5.99 -5.61
C PHE A 367 1.06 5.26 -6.92
N GLN A 368 -0.07 4.56 -6.90
CA GLN A 368 -0.65 3.92 -8.07
C GLN A 368 -1.99 4.56 -8.41
N ASP A 369 -2.20 4.74 -9.71
CA ASP A 369 -3.44 5.19 -10.32
C ASP A 369 -3.71 4.30 -11.54
N GLY A 370 -4.91 3.72 -11.63
CA GLY A 370 -5.33 2.85 -12.73
C GLY A 370 -4.40 1.66 -12.99
N GLY A 371 -3.63 1.22 -11.99
CA GLY A 371 -2.59 0.18 -12.08
C GLY A 371 -1.21 0.65 -12.58
N SER A 372 -1.07 1.92 -12.98
CA SER A 372 0.23 2.56 -13.23
C SER A 372 0.87 3.00 -11.91
N SER A 373 2.19 3.10 -11.84
CA SER A 373 2.91 3.49 -10.60
C SER A 373 3.81 4.71 -10.85
N PHE A 374 3.80 5.65 -9.92
CA PHE A 374 4.55 6.92 -9.99
C PHE A 374 5.38 7.11 -8.72
N ASP A 375 6.65 7.47 -8.88
CA ASP A 375 7.57 7.67 -7.76
C ASP A 375 7.31 9.01 -7.08
N ILE A 376 7.18 8.99 -5.74
CA ILE A 376 7.10 10.18 -4.91
C ILE A 376 8.53 10.61 -4.56
N PRO A 377 8.95 11.85 -4.83
CA PRO A 377 10.30 12.29 -4.46
C PRO A 377 10.51 12.26 -2.94
N GLU A 378 11.76 12.08 -2.51
CA GLU A 378 12.08 12.00 -1.08
C GLU A 378 11.65 13.27 -0.33
N VAL A 379 10.78 13.10 0.64
CA VAL A 379 10.24 14.18 1.47
C VAL A 379 9.84 13.65 2.83
N THR A 380 10.06 14.44 3.88
CA THR A 380 9.61 14.12 5.24
C THR A 380 8.31 14.83 5.55
N ILE A 381 7.31 14.13 6.07
CA ILE A 381 6.08 14.69 6.62
C ILE A 381 6.16 14.59 8.14
N ASP A 382 6.12 15.72 8.84
CA ASP A 382 6.09 15.74 10.29
C ASP A 382 4.79 15.11 10.83
N ALA A 383 4.81 14.62 12.07
CA ALA A 383 3.62 14.06 12.71
C ALA A 383 2.47 15.09 12.70
N GLY A 384 1.27 14.68 12.28
CA GLY A 384 0.10 15.55 12.21
C GLY A 384 0.18 16.66 11.16
N ASN A 385 1.01 16.52 10.12
CA ASN A 385 1.10 17.46 9.00
C ASN A 385 0.65 16.83 7.68
N TYR A 386 0.39 17.71 6.71
CA TYR A 386 -0.16 17.40 5.38
C TYR A 386 0.91 17.58 4.28
N LEU A 387 0.75 16.88 3.17
CA LEU A 387 1.54 17.05 1.96
C LEU A 387 0.65 16.95 0.72
N VAL A 388 0.61 18.03 -0.05
CA VAL A 388 -0.05 18.06 -1.37
C VAL A 388 0.87 17.44 -2.42
N LEU A 389 0.33 16.50 -3.19
CA LEU A 389 0.98 15.83 -4.32
C LEU A 389 0.26 16.27 -5.60
N CYS A 390 0.99 16.91 -6.51
CA CYS A 390 0.45 17.47 -7.75
C CYS A 390 1.46 17.34 -8.90
N ASP A 391 1.11 17.84 -10.08
CA ASP A 391 2.08 18.01 -11.17
C ASP A 391 3.21 19.00 -10.81
N ASP A 392 4.40 18.80 -11.37
CA ASP A 392 5.57 19.67 -11.19
C ASP A 392 5.26 21.15 -11.51
N GLU A 393 4.41 21.42 -12.50
CA GLU A 393 4.02 22.78 -12.89
C GLU A 393 3.11 23.46 -11.85
N ALA A 394 2.36 22.68 -11.06
CA ALA A 394 1.38 23.16 -10.10
C ALA A 394 1.97 23.51 -8.72
N VAL A 395 3.19 23.04 -8.42
CA VAL A 395 3.80 23.15 -7.08
C VAL A 395 3.81 24.59 -6.55
N ASN A 396 4.21 25.56 -7.39
CA ASN A 396 4.31 26.96 -6.96
C ASN A 396 2.96 27.58 -6.59
N GLU A 397 1.87 27.09 -7.16
CA GLU A 397 0.51 27.56 -6.86
C GLU A 397 0.05 27.01 -5.49
N PHE A 398 0.40 25.76 -5.17
CA PHE A 398 0.02 25.11 -3.89
C PHE A 398 0.90 25.46 -2.69
N LEU A 399 2.13 25.98 -2.90
CA LEU A 399 3.01 26.42 -1.80
C LEU A 399 2.41 27.51 -0.90
N SER A 400 1.40 28.24 -1.40
CA SER A 400 0.68 29.25 -0.61
C SER A 400 -0.32 28.67 0.39
N PHE A 401 -0.72 27.41 0.19
CA PHE A 401 -1.69 26.68 1.01
C PHE A 401 -1.00 25.77 2.03
N GLY A 402 0.12 25.17 1.65
CA GLY A 402 0.92 24.34 2.55
C GLY A 402 2.12 23.70 1.86
N LYS A 403 2.59 22.59 2.42
CA LYS A 403 3.69 21.84 1.81
C LYS A 403 3.17 21.12 0.57
N ALA A 404 3.81 21.37 -0.57
CA ALA A 404 3.48 20.73 -1.84
C ALA A 404 4.75 20.16 -2.49
N ILE A 405 4.61 19.06 -3.21
CA ILE A 405 5.67 18.48 -4.04
C ILE A 405 5.11 18.00 -5.38
N GLY A 406 5.92 18.16 -6.41
CA GLY A 406 5.59 17.79 -7.77
C GLY A 406 5.96 16.34 -8.08
N ILE A 407 5.16 15.71 -8.94
CA ILE A 407 5.43 14.39 -9.50
C ILE A 407 5.59 14.58 -11.01
N SER A 408 6.75 14.23 -11.54
CA SER A 408 7.16 14.59 -12.92
C SER A 408 6.34 13.97 -14.06
N SER A 409 5.41 13.06 -13.73
CA SER A 409 4.45 12.48 -14.67
C SER A 409 3.12 12.28 -13.95
N PHE A 410 2.64 13.28 -13.22
CA PHE A 410 1.37 13.19 -12.52
C PHE A 410 0.25 12.83 -13.54
N PRO A 411 -0.52 11.75 -13.32
CA PRO A 411 -1.59 11.35 -14.20
C PRO A 411 -2.77 12.31 -14.10
N SER A 412 -3.66 12.28 -15.10
CA SER A 412 -4.92 13.00 -14.98
C SER A 412 -5.88 12.18 -14.13
N LEU A 413 -6.39 12.77 -13.07
CA LEU A 413 -7.36 12.12 -12.21
C LEU A 413 -8.74 12.07 -12.87
N THR A 414 -9.41 10.90 -12.88
CA THR A 414 -10.68 10.73 -13.58
C THR A 414 -11.83 11.39 -12.81
N ASN A 415 -12.54 12.37 -13.41
CA ASN A 415 -13.66 13.06 -12.76
C ASN A 415 -14.78 12.11 -12.29
N GLY A 416 -15.06 11.07 -13.09
CA GLY A 416 -16.09 10.06 -12.81
C GLY A 416 -15.76 9.13 -11.65
N GLY A 417 -14.50 9.10 -11.19
CA GLY A 417 -14.02 8.17 -10.18
C GLY A 417 -12.90 7.26 -10.65
N GLU A 418 -11.98 6.92 -9.74
CA GLU A 418 -10.94 5.91 -9.90
C GLU A 418 -10.27 5.56 -8.56
N SER A 419 -9.31 4.63 -8.60
CA SER A 419 -8.56 4.20 -7.42
C SER A 419 -7.15 4.77 -7.32
N ILE A 420 -6.82 5.26 -6.12
CA ILE A 420 -5.50 5.73 -5.73
C ILE A 420 -4.95 4.85 -4.62
N THR A 421 -3.76 4.26 -4.82
CA THR A 421 -3.08 3.43 -3.81
C THR A 421 -1.73 4.04 -3.42
N LEU A 422 -1.49 4.24 -2.13
CA LEU A 422 -0.21 4.71 -1.60
C LEU A 422 0.66 3.52 -1.17
N LEU A 423 1.89 3.44 -1.69
CA LEU A 423 2.83 2.35 -1.47
C LEU A 423 4.12 2.84 -0.82
N ASN A 424 4.64 2.08 0.16
CA ASN A 424 5.97 2.33 0.71
C ASN A 424 7.09 1.75 -0.18
N SER A 425 8.35 1.88 0.26
CA SER A 425 9.55 1.38 -0.44
C SER A 425 9.57 -0.13 -0.71
N ASP A 426 8.81 -0.91 0.06
CA ASP A 426 8.69 -2.37 -0.11
C ASP A 426 7.50 -2.76 -1.02
N ASN A 427 6.82 -1.78 -1.65
CA ASN A 427 5.55 -1.91 -2.36
C ASN A 427 4.41 -2.45 -1.50
N LYS A 428 4.44 -2.19 -0.19
CA LYS A 428 3.32 -2.50 0.71
C LYS A 428 2.33 -1.32 0.69
N THR A 429 1.04 -1.63 0.56
CA THR A 429 -0.04 -0.64 0.68
C THR A 429 -0.05 -0.01 2.07
N ILE A 430 0.03 1.31 2.09
CA ILE A 430 -0.09 2.17 3.26
C ILE A 430 -1.49 2.74 3.34
N ASP A 431 -2.05 3.17 2.20
CA ASP A 431 -3.45 3.57 2.11
C ASP A 431 -4.03 3.34 0.71
N TYR A 432 -5.37 3.34 0.62
CA TYR A 432 -6.16 3.13 -0.58
C TYR A 432 -7.47 3.92 -0.51
N VAL A 433 -7.90 4.45 -1.66
CA VAL A 433 -9.22 5.05 -1.88
C VAL A 433 -9.68 4.75 -3.31
N ASP A 434 -10.98 4.49 -3.48
CA ASP A 434 -11.65 4.30 -4.76
C ASP A 434 -12.77 5.33 -4.86
N TYR A 435 -12.42 6.56 -5.22
CA TYR A 435 -13.38 7.66 -5.17
C TYR A 435 -14.31 7.60 -6.38
N ASP A 436 -15.52 8.10 -6.23
CA ASP A 436 -16.55 8.12 -7.28
C ASP A 436 -17.25 9.47 -7.31
N ASP A 437 -17.72 9.90 -8.49
CA ASP A 437 -18.36 11.20 -8.66
C ASP A 437 -19.70 11.32 -7.90
N SER A 438 -20.30 10.20 -7.50
CA SER A 438 -21.49 10.16 -6.65
C SER A 438 -21.22 10.64 -5.23
N TRP A 439 -19.96 10.66 -4.78
CA TRP A 439 -19.57 11.06 -3.41
C TRP A 439 -19.72 12.56 -3.16
N TYR A 440 -19.93 13.37 -4.21
CA TYR A 440 -20.17 14.79 -4.07
C TYR A 440 -21.53 15.10 -3.44
N ASP A 441 -22.55 14.29 -3.72
CA ASP A 441 -23.94 14.46 -3.26
C ASP A 441 -24.49 15.90 -3.44
N ASP A 442 -24.00 16.61 -4.47
CA ASP A 442 -24.36 17.98 -4.84
C ASP A 442 -24.00 18.21 -6.32
N ASP A 443 -25.01 18.24 -7.19
CA ASP A 443 -24.84 18.42 -8.65
C ASP A 443 -24.03 19.68 -9.00
N ALA A 444 -24.17 20.76 -8.23
CA ALA A 444 -23.48 22.02 -8.53
C ALA A 444 -22.00 21.97 -8.17
N LYS A 445 -21.62 21.15 -7.19
CA LYS A 445 -20.21 20.96 -6.81
C LYS A 445 -19.54 19.87 -7.62
N LYS A 446 -20.31 18.85 -8.02
CA LYS A 446 -19.88 17.80 -8.94
C LYS A 446 -19.42 18.35 -10.29
N ASP A 447 -19.97 19.49 -10.71
CA ASP A 447 -19.59 20.19 -11.96
C ASP A 447 -18.17 20.79 -11.95
N GLY A 448 -17.43 20.74 -10.83
CA GLY A 448 -16.00 21.06 -10.74
C GLY A 448 -15.62 22.16 -9.74
N GLY A 449 -14.33 22.24 -9.41
CA GLY A 449 -13.71 23.22 -8.51
C GLY A 449 -13.79 22.88 -7.02
N TRP A 450 -14.25 21.68 -6.66
CA TRP A 450 -14.43 21.21 -5.29
C TRP A 450 -13.66 19.92 -5.03
N THR A 451 -13.14 19.76 -3.81
CA THR A 451 -12.46 18.54 -3.40
C THR A 451 -13.37 17.56 -2.67
N LEU A 452 -13.05 16.28 -2.75
CA LEU A 452 -13.50 15.27 -1.81
C LEU A 452 -12.55 15.25 -0.62
N GLU A 453 -13.10 15.34 0.60
CA GLU A 453 -12.35 15.41 1.84
C GLU A 453 -12.64 14.19 2.72
N LEU A 454 -11.58 13.57 3.26
CA LEU A 454 -11.67 12.54 4.28
C LEU A 454 -12.21 13.15 5.59
N ILE A 455 -13.24 12.53 6.16
CA ILE A 455 -13.92 13.01 7.37
C ILE A 455 -13.11 12.64 8.62
N ASN A 456 -12.81 11.36 8.83
CA ASN A 456 -12.05 10.87 9.98
C ASN A 456 -10.79 10.11 9.53
N SER A 457 -9.65 10.80 9.65
CA SER A 457 -8.32 10.29 9.29
C SER A 457 -7.79 9.16 10.20
N TYR A 458 -8.49 8.83 11.30
CA TYR A 458 -8.06 7.85 12.28
C TYR A 458 -8.91 6.56 12.28
N LEU A 459 -9.86 6.42 11.36
CA LEU A 459 -10.59 5.17 11.21
C LEU A 459 -9.67 4.06 10.65
N PRO A 460 -9.71 2.84 11.21
CA PRO A 460 -8.85 1.74 10.74
C PRO A 460 -9.09 1.32 9.28
N CYS A 461 -10.33 1.45 8.79
CA CYS A 461 -10.70 1.32 7.39
C CYS A 461 -11.53 2.54 6.98
N SER A 462 -11.52 2.87 5.69
CA SER A 462 -12.30 3.99 5.15
C SER A 462 -13.07 3.51 3.93
N ASN A 463 -14.37 3.74 3.93
CA ASN A 463 -15.27 3.57 2.78
C ASN A 463 -15.79 4.96 2.36
N GLN A 464 -16.75 4.98 1.42
CA GLN A 464 -17.43 6.19 0.97
C GLN A 464 -18.00 7.04 2.12
N ASP A 465 -18.55 6.43 3.18
CA ASP A 465 -19.21 7.16 4.28
C ASP A 465 -18.23 8.04 5.08
N ASN A 466 -16.93 7.81 4.92
CA ASN A 466 -15.87 8.61 5.54
C ASN A 466 -15.33 9.68 4.59
N TRP A 467 -15.97 9.93 3.45
CA TRP A 467 -15.64 10.96 2.48
C TRP A 467 -16.88 11.79 2.14
N SER A 468 -16.69 13.08 1.91
CA SER A 468 -17.74 13.92 1.34
C SER A 468 -17.12 15.18 0.72
N VAL A 469 -17.89 15.89 -0.10
CA VAL A 469 -17.44 17.14 -0.73
C VAL A 469 -17.10 18.21 0.29
N SER A 470 -16.03 18.96 0.04
CA SER A 470 -15.63 20.09 0.87
C SER A 470 -16.78 21.07 1.12
N THR A 471 -16.86 21.56 2.35
CA THR A 471 -17.73 22.68 2.74
C THR A 471 -16.98 24.01 2.81
N ASN A 472 -15.68 24.00 2.50
CA ASN A 472 -14.87 25.21 2.48
C ASN A 472 -15.27 26.13 1.32
N VAL A 473 -15.42 27.42 1.61
CA VAL A 473 -15.75 28.44 0.61
C VAL A 473 -14.71 28.58 -0.52
N ALA A 474 -13.49 28.08 -0.33
CA ALA A 474 -12.45 28.07 -1.36
C ALA A 474 -12.58 26.92 -2.36
N GLY A 475 -13.40 25.91 -2.06
CA GLY A 475 -13.51 24.66 -2.81
C GLY A 475 -12.75 23.48 -2.19
N GLY A 476 -11.91 23.71 -1.19
CA GLY A 476 -11.11 22.66 -0.52
C GLY A 476 -10.19 23.23 0.56
N THR A 477 -9.35 22.39 1.14
CA THR A 477 -8.46 22.69 2.28
C THR A 477 -6.99 22.25 2.10
N PRO A 478 -6.39 22.31 0.90
CA PRO A 478 -5.03 21.81 0.69
C PRO A 478 -4.05 22.43 1.70
N GLY A 479 -3.15 21.61 2.21
CA GLY A 479 -2.15 21.93 3.23
C GLY A 479 -2.68 22.08 4.66
N THR A 480 -3.99 21.93 4.89
CA THR A 480 -4.64 22.20 6.19
C THR A 480 -5.69 21.17 6.56
N GLN A 481 -6.28 21.29 7.74
CA GLN A 481 -7.33 20.36 8.19
C GLN A 481 -8.60 20.49 7.35
N ASN A 482 -9.12 19.34 6.89
CA ASN A 482 -10.38 19.21 6.17
C ASN A 482 -11.54 19.93 6.87
N SER A 483 -12.42 20.51 6.05
CA SER A 483 -13.61 21.24 6.51
C SER A 483 -14.61 20.34 7.23
N LEU A 484 -14.63 19.05 6.89
CA LEU A 484 -15.50 18.03 7.48
C LEU A 484 -14.86 17.24 8.63
N TYR A 485 -13.64 17.60 9.04
CA TYR A 485 -12.86 16.80 10.00
C TYR A 485 -13.65 16.38 11.25
N SER A 486 -13.63 15.08 11.52
CA SER A 486 -14.20 14.47 12.71
C SER A 486 -13.28 13.37 13.25
N THR A 487 -13.41 13.10 14.56
CA THR A 487 -12.77 11.95 15.23
C THR A 487 -13.82 11.03 15.85
N THR A 488 -15.09 11.20 15.48
CA THR A 488 -16.17 10.35 15.95
C THR A 488 -15.88 8.91 15.53
N PRO A 489 -15.86 7.95 16.48
CA PRO A 489 -15.70 6.56 16.12
C PRO A 489 -16.90 6.12 15.31
N ASP A 490 -16.65 5.21 14.40
CA ASP A 490 -17.70 4.45 13.76
C ASP A 490 -18.28 3.44 14.76
N VAL A 491 -19.61 3.44 14.86
CA VAL A 491 -20.42 2.63 15.78
C VAL A 491 -21.51 1.85 15.05
N THR A 492 -21.50 1.89 13.72
CA THR A 492 -22.44 1.17 12.88
C THR A 492 -21.95 -0.26 12.74
N SER A 493 -22.83 -1.25 12.89
CA SER A 493 -22.46 -2.64 12.66
C SER A 493 -22.57 -2.96 11.17
N PRO A 494 -21.67 -3.79 10.62
CA PRO A 494 -21.81 -4.24 9.24
C PRO A 494 -23.08 -5.07 9.08
N GLU A 495 -23.83 -4.80 8.02
CA GLU A 495 -25.01 -5.57 7.61
C GLU A 495 -24.66 -6.43 6.40
N ALA A 496 -25.22 -7.65 6.32
CA ALA A 496 -25.08 -8.46 5.13
C ALA A 496 -26.21 -8.11 4.16
N THR A 497 -25.87 -7.37 3.10
CA THR A 497 -26.84 -6.68 2.23
C THR A 497 -27.35 -7.55 1.11
N GLN A 498 -26.51 -8.43 0.55
CA GLN A 498 -26.88 -9.25 -0.60
C GLN A 498 -26.18 -10.61 -0.58
N THR A 499 -26.87 -11.63 -1.09
CA THR A 499 -26.25 -12.91 -1.46
C THR A 499 -26.44 -13.18 -2.96
N SER A 500 -25.38 -13.63 -3.62
CA SER A 500 -25.42 -14.11 -5.01
C SER A 500 -24.93 -15.54 -5.08
N VAL A 501 -25.67 -16.39 -5.80
CA VAL A 501 -25.25 -17.78 -6.08
C VAL A 501 -24.54 -17.81 -7.43
N ILE A 502 -23.21 -17.92 -7.41
CA ILE A 502 -22.37 -17.93 -8.63
C ILE A 502 -22.50 -19.25 -9.37
N ASN A 503 -22.51 -20.36 -8.63
CA ASN A 503 -22.77 -21.71 -9.13
C ASN A 503 -23.22 -22.61 -7.98
N ASP A 504 -23.43 -23.90 -8.27
CA ASP A 504 -23.90 -24.88 -7.29
C ASP A 504 -23.02 -25.01 -6.04
N SER A 505 -21.77 -24.57 -6.04
CA SER A 505 -20.86 -24.72 -4.90
C SER A 505 -20.17 -23.42 -4.49
N THR A 506 -20.57 -22.28 -5.06
CA THR A 506 -19.93 -20.98 -4.81
C THR A 506 -20.98 -19.91 -4.64
N ILE A 507 -20.92 -19.19 -3.53
CA ILE A 507 -21.79 -18.04 -3.23
C ILE A 507 -20.95 -16.83 -2.86
N SER A 508 -21.48 -15.64 -3.11
CA SER A 508 -20.91 -14.37 -2.66
C SER A 508 -21.87 -13.70 -1.68
N ILE A 509 -21.33 -13.04 -0.65
CA ILE A 509 -22.07 -12.23 0.30
C ILE A 509 -21.45 -10.84 0.30
N SER A 510 -22.27 -9.81 0.12
CA SER A 510 -21.88 -8.41 0.21
C SER A 510 -22.28 -7.84 1.57
N PHE A 511 -21.49 -6.88 2.05
CA PHE A 511 -21.73 -6.15 3.30
C PHE A 511 -22.00 -4.68 3.03
N SER A 512 -22.63 -3.99 4.00
CA SER A 512 -22.87 -2.55 3.95
C SER A 512 -21.58 -1.73 4.06
N GLU A 513 -20.50 -2.33 4.57
CA GLU A 513 -19.22 -1.67 4.81
C GLU A 513 -18.06 -2.69 4.81
N PRO A 514 -16.79 -2.24 4.72
CA PRO A 514 -15.62 -3.11 4.82
C PRO A 514 -15.57 -3.91 6.13
N VAL A 515 -15.42 -5.22 6.01
CA VAL A 515 -15.31 -6.13 7.17
C VAL A 515 -13.87 -6.45 7.53
N ASP A 516 -13.60 -6.65 8.82
CA ASP A 516 -12.31 -7.12 9.33
C ASP A 516 -11.97 -8.49 8.71
N SER A 517 -10.84 -8.52 8.01
CA SER A 517 -10.42 -9.68 7.23
C SER A 517 -10.23 -10.96 8.05
N LEU A 518 -9.90 -10.86 9.35
CA LEU A 518 -9.67 -12.01 10.21
C LEU A 518 -10.98 -12.66 10.65
N THR A 519 -11.95 -11.86 11.09
CA THR A 519 -13.27 -12.35 11.46
C THR A 519 -14.05 -12.83 10.24
N ALA A 520 -13.98 -12.13 9.12
CA ALA A 520 -14.63 -12.55 7.88
C ALA A 520 -13.99 -13.79 7.24
N ALA A 521 -12.70 -14.06 7.45
CA ALA A 521 -12.03 -15.31 7.03
C ALA A 521 -12.31 -16.52 7.95
N THR A 522 -13.02 -16.34 9.06
CA THR A 522 -13.24 -17.40 10.05
C THR A 522 -14.41 -18.32 9.65
N TYR A 523 -14.11 -19.58 9.31
CA TYR A 523 -15.10 -20.58 8.88
C TYR A 523 -16.30 -20.74 9.81
N ASN A 524 -16.08 -20.70 11.13
CA ASN A 524 -17.14 -20.92 12.11
C ASN A 524 -18.12 -19.74 12.22
N ASN A 525 -17.83 -18.62 11.56
CA ASN A 525 -18.73 -17.46 11.51
C ASN A 525 -19.85 -17.66 10.48
N TYR A 526 -19.79 -18.71 9.66
CA TYR A 526 -20.79 -19.04 8.65
C TYR A 526 -21.30 -20.45 8.87
N SER A 527 -22.62 -20.63 8.95
CA SER A 527 -23.22 -21.97 8.95
C SER A 527 -24.40 -22.02 8.00
N ILE A 528 -24.38 -22.97 7.08
CA ILE A 528 -25.46 -23.24 6.16
C ILE A 528 -26.21 -24.48 6.62
N ASP A 529 -27.53 -24.39 6.63
CA ASP A 529 -28.41 -25.49 7.03
C ASP A 529 -28.47 -26.64 5.99
N ASN A 530 -29.47 -27.52 6.11
CA ASN A 530 -29.66 -28.68 5.21
C ASN A 530 -28.41 -29.55 5.02
N SER A 531 -27.61 -29.69 6.09
CA SER A 531 -26.36 -30.48 6.12
C SER A 531 -25.22 -29.97 5.23
N ILE A 532 -25.30 -28.73 4.73
CA ILE A 532 -24.17 -28.09 4.03
C ILE A 532 -23.03 -27.81 5.01
N GLY A 533 -23.35 -27.26 6.19
CA GLY A 533 -22.41 -27.01 7.28
C GLY A 533 -21.59 -25.74 7.08
N TYR A 534 -20.28 -25.81 7.35
CA TYR A 534 -19.35 -24.68 7.20
C TYR A 534 -18.79 -24.61 5.76
N PRO A 535 -18.34 -23.43 5.29
CA PRO A 535 -17.61 -23.31 4.03
C PRO A 535 -16.37 -24.21 3.96
N LYS A 536 -15.98 -24.61 2.75
CA LYS A 536 -14.73 -25.31 2.43
C LYS A 536 -13.56 -24.35 2.25
N SER A 537 -13.83 -23.17 1.70
CA SER A 537 -12.87 -22.07 1.57
C SER A 537 -13.61 -20.74 1.60
N ILE A 538 -12.90 -19.71 2.03
CA ILE A 538 -13.36 -18.31 2.10
C ILE A 538 -12.32 -17.46 1.38
N SER A 539 -12.77 -16.57 0.51
CA SER A 539 -11.95 -15.57 -0.16
C SER A 539 -12.62 -14.22 -0.02
N LEU A 540 -11.92 -13.22 0.52
CA LEU A 540 -12.43 -11.86 0.64
C LEU A 540 -12.00 -11.02 -0.57
N ASN A 541 -12.81 -10.04 -0.94
CA ASN A 541 -12.36 -8.97 -1.83
C ASN A 541 -11.20 -8.23 -1.14
N GLN A 542 -10.00 -8.28 -1.72
CA GLN A 542 -8.80 -7.65 -1.13
C GLN A 542 -8.69 -6.16 -1.45
N VAL A 543 -9.59 -5.64 -2.29
CA VAL A 543 -9.58 -4.23 -2.69
C VAL A 543 -10.26 -3.39 -1.61
N ASP A 544 -11.51 -3.73 -1.28
CA ASP A 544 -12.38 -2.94 -0.41
C ASP A 544 -12.87 -3.70 0.84
N TYR A 545 -12.62 -5.01 0.92
CA TYR A 545 -13.14 -5.90 1.98
C TYR A 545 -14.66 -5.84 2.17
N SER A 546 -15.43 -5.44 1.15
CA SER A 546 -16.89 -5.30 1.21
C SER A 546 -17.65 -6.60 0.93
N SER A 547 -16.96 -7.67 0.50
CA SER A 547 -17.60 -8.93 0.14
C SER A 547 -16.73 -10.16 0.40
N VAL A 548 -17.42 -11.29 0.60
CA VAL A 548 -16.80 -12.62 0.76
C VAL A 548 -17.38 -13.63 -0.21
N THR A 549 -16.50 -14.37 -0.86
CA THR A 549 -16.85 -15.55 -1.66
C THR A 549 -16.61 -16.82 -0.85
N LEU A 550 -17.65 -17.62 -0.70
CA LEU A 550 -17.63 -18.89 0.02
C LEU A 550 -17.73 -20.05 -0.97
N THR A 551 -16.83 -21.02 -0.86
CA THR A 551 -16.99 -22.33 -1.52
C THR A 551 -17.62 -23.30 -0.55
N ILE A 552 -18.71 -23.95 -0.93
CA ILE A 552 -19.53 -24.79 -0.04
C ILE A 552 -19.71 -26.21 -0.61
N ASN A 553 -20.54 -27.03 0.04
CA ASN A 553 -21.04 -28.25 -0.59
C ASN A 553 -22.07 -27.90 -1.67
N SER A 554 -22.16 -28.73 -2.71
CA SER A 554 -23.04 -28.46 -3.85
C SER A 554 -24.50 -28.35 -3.38
N LEU A 555 -25.11 -27.21 -3.71
CA LEU A 555 -26.52 -26.90 -3.54
C LEU A 555 -27.33 -27.78 -4.48
N GLN A 556 -28.52 -28.15 -4.02
CA GLN A 556 -29.50 -28.89 -4.82
C GLN A 556 -30.61 -27.96 -5.29
N SER A 557 -31.10 -28.15 -6.52
CA SER A 557 -32.24 -27.42 -7.07
C SER A 557 -33.47 -27.56 -6.18
N SER A 558 -34.29 -26.50 -6.16
CA SER A 558 -35.57 -26.44 -5.44
C SER A 558 -35.47 -26.65 -3.90
N ILE A 559 -34.29 -26.43 -3.32
CA ILE A 559 -34.09 -26.34 -1.87
C ILE A 559 -33.67 -24.92 -1.53
N ILE A 560 -34.38 -24.30 -0.58
CA ILE A 560 -33.99 -23.03 0.03
C ILE A 560 -33.08 -23.38 1.21
N TYR A 561 -31.88 -22.81 1.19
CA TYR A 561 -30.92 -22.93 2.29
C TYR A 561 -30.88 -21.61 3.03
N THR A 562 -30.68 -21.67 4.35
CA THR A 562 -30.43 -20.49 5.16
C THR A 562 -28.96 -20.49 5.60
N ILE A 563 -28.22 -19.47 5.21
CA ILE A 563 -26.91 -19.17 5.77
C ILE A 563 -27.09 -18.30 7.01
N THR A 564 -26.40 -18.64 8.09
CA THR A 564 -26.36 -17.87 9.34
C THR A 564 -24.96 -17.31 9.54
N LEU A 565 -24.86 -15.99 9.72
CA LEU A 565 -23.62 -15.24 9.95
C LEU A 565 -23.54 -14.81 11.42
N ASN A 566 -22.35 -14.90 12.01
CA ASN A 566 -22.08 -14.49 13.40
C ASN A 566 -20.66 -13.96 13.56
N ASN A 567 -20.44 -13.03 14.49
CA ASN A 567 -19.12 -12.53 14.92
C ASN A 567 -18.22 -11.94 13.83
N ILE A 568 -18.78 -11.61 12.65
CA ILE A 568 -18.09 -10.79 11.64
C ILE A 568 -18.08 -9.37 12.17
N GLN A 569 -16.91 -8.72 12.11
CA GLN A 569 -16.72 -7.35 12.57
C GLN A 569 -16.34 -6.48 11.38
N ASP A 570 -16.61 -5.18 11.49
CA ASP A 570 -15.92 -4.17 10.70
C ASP A 570 -14.50 -3.91 11.27
N CYS A 571 -13.78 -2.97 10.67
CA CYS A 571 -12.45 -2.60 11.14
C CYS A 571 -12.44 -1.75 12.43
N SER A 572 -13.57 -1.15 12.79
CA SER A 572 -13.80 -0.39 14.03
C SER A 572 -14.13 -1.30 15.23
N GLY A 573 -14.43 -2.57 14.97
CA GLY A 573 -14.78 -3.60 15.94
C GLY A 573 -16.28 -3.72 16.22
N ASN A 574 -17.16 -3.10 15.43
CA ASN A 574 -18.60 -3.33 15.58
C ASN A 574 -18.97 -4.67 14.94
N ILE A 575 -19.81 -5.43 15.64
CA ILE A 575 -20.11 -6.82 15.28
C ILE A 575 -21.44 -6.86 14.54
N ILE A 576 -21.52 -7.62 13.45
CA ILE A 576 -22.77 -7.93 12.76
C ILE A 576 -23.82 -8.48 13.73
N SER A 577 -25.10 -8.18 13.49
CA SER A 577 -26.20 -8.69 14.29
C SER A 577 -26.13 -10.22 14.46
N ALA A 578 -26.29 -10.69 15.70
CA ALA A 578 -26.18 -12.09 16.02
C ALA A 578 -27.28 -12.91 15.32
N ASN A 579 -26.89 -14.08 14.77
CA ASN A 579 -27.76 -14.93 13.94
C ASN A 579 -28.36 -14.19 12.73
N THR A 580 -27.58 -13.35 12.06
CA THR A 580 -27.99 -12.77 10.77
C THR A 580 -28.23 -13.89 9.77
N LYS A 581 -29.40 -13.91 9.13
CA LYS A 581 -29.83 -15.00 8.25
C LYS A 581 -30.12 -14.48 6.86
N LEU A 582 -29.62 -15.19 5.85
CA LEU A 582 -29.90 -14.93 4.44
C LEU A 582 -30.33 -16.23 3.78
N ASN A 583 -31.28 -16.13 2.86
CA ASN A 583 -31.70 -17.27 2.05
C ASN A 583 -30.85 -17.36 0.79
N ILE A 584 -30.46 -18.58 0.43
CA ILE A 584 -29.75 -18.88 -0.82
C ILE A 584 -30.37 -20.13 -1.46
N GLY A 585 -30.23 -20.25 -2.78
CA GLY A 585 -30.57 -21.47 -3.48
C GLY A 585 -30.31 -21.36 -4.97
N LEU A 586 -30.36 -22.50 -5.67
CA LEU A 586 -30.19 -22.52 -7.11
C LEU A 586 -31.47 -22.04 -7.78
N PRO A 587 -31.42 -20.97 -8.61
CA PRO A 587 -32.60 -20.52 -9.33
C PRO A 587 -33.00 -21.56 -10.39
N ASP A 588 -34.31 -21.76 -10.51
CA ASP A 588 -34.93 -22.52 -11.58
C ASP A 588 -35.30 -21.58 -12.74
N LYS A 589 -35.54 -22.15 -13.93
CA LYS A 589 -36.00 -21.36 -15.07
C LYS A 589 -37.39 -20.78 -14.79
N ILE A 590 -37.55 -19.48 -15.05
CA ILE A 590 -38.85 -18.80 -15.02
C ILE A 590 -39.72 -19.31 -16.17
N ASP A 591 -40.94 -19.74 -15.84
CA ASP A 591 -42.00 -20.10 -16.78
C ASP A 591 -43.22 -19.16 -16.60
N SER A 592 -44.20 -19.28 -17.51
CA SER A 592 -45.40 -18.43 -17.48
C SER A 592 -46.17 -18.55 -16.16
N LEU A 593 -46.54 -17.39 -15.61
CA LEU A 593 -47.26 -17.22 -14.33
C LEU A 593 -46.54 -17.79 -13.10
N ASP A 594 -45.23 -18.06 -13.16
CA ASP A 594 -44.43 -18.29 -11.95
C ASP A 594 -44.31 -17.00 -11.13
N LEU A 595 -44.07 -15.89 -11.82
CA LEU A 595 -44.20 -14.53 -11.33
C LEU A 595 -45.45 -13.91 -11.92
N VAL A 596 -46.16 -13.14 -11.10
CA VAL A 596 -47.37 -12.43 -11.52
C VAL A 596 -47.29 -10.98 -11.14
N ILE A 597 -47.89 -10.12 -11.97
CA ILE A 597 -48.08 -8.71 -11.64
C ILE A 597 -49.13 -8.65 -10.53
N ASN A 598 -48.76 -8.00 -9.43
CA ASN A 598 -49.53 -8.02 -8.19
C ASN A 598 -50.04 -6.62 -7.79
N GLU A 599 -49.28 -5.58 -8.09
CA GLU A 599 -49.64 -4.18 -7.82
C GLU A 599 -49.06 -3.28 -8.91
N VAL A 600 -49.78 -2.24 -9.32
CA VAL A 600 -49.31 -1.25 -10.30
C VAL A 600 -49.69 0.15 -9.85
N LEU A 601 -48.71 1.04 -9.73
CA LEU A 601 -48.90 2.48 -9.59
C LEU A 601 -48.50 3.14 -10.90
N PHE A 602 -49.48 3.70 -11.61
CA PHE A 602 -49.29 4.39 -12.88
C PHE A 602 -49.57 5.90 -12.80
N ASN A 603 -50.07 6.40 -11.66
CA ASN A 603 -50.23 7.83 -11.38
C ASN A 603 -49.57 8.21 -10.05
N PRO A 604 -48.22 8.32 -9.98
CA PRO A 604 -47.50 8.57 -8.74
C PRO A 604 -47.67 10.02 -8.22
N PHE A 605 -47.37 10.24 -6.93
CA PHE A 605 -47.27 11.62 -6.41
C PHE A 605 -46.26 12.46 -7.21
N THR A 606 -46.48 13.78 -7.25
CA THR A 606 -45.61 14.71 -8.00
C THR A 606 -44.14 14.54 -7.62
N GLY A 607 -43.30 14.32 -8.64
CA GLY A 607 -41.86 14.08 -8.46
C GLY A 607 -41.49 12.59 -8.32
N GLY A 608 -42.49 11.72 -8.20
CA GLY A 608 -42.31 10.27 -8.14
C GLY A 608 -42.23 9.60 -9.50
N SER A 609 -42.18 8.28 -9.43
CA SER A 609 -42.08 7.38 -10.57
C SER A 609 -43.06 6.23 -10.41
N ASP A 610 -43.52 5.70 -11.52
CA ASP A 610 -44.36 4.51 -11.56
C ASP A 610 -43.65 3.33 -10.87
N PHE A 611 -44.44 2.38 -10.37
CA PHE A 611 -43.90 1.11 -9.92
C PHE A 611 -44.81 -0.05 -10.29
N VAL A 612 -44.16 -1.21 -10.44
CA VAL A 612 -44.83 -2.50 -10.67
C VAL A 612 -44.35 -3.46 -9.61
N GLU A 613 -45.25 -4.06 -8.85
CA GLU A 613 -44.94 -5.16 -7.95
C GLU A 613 -45.15 -6.51 -8.61
N ILE A 614 -44.19 -7.40 -8.42
CA ILE A 614 -44.28 -8.81 -8.80
C ILE A 614 -44.35 -9.71 -7.57
N TYR A 615 -45.13 -10.77 -7.67
CA TYR A 615 -45.28 -11.80 -6.65
C TYR A 615 -44.84 -13.17 -7.18
N ASN A 616 -43.97 -13.86 -6.44
CA ASN A 616 -43.58 -15.24 -6.77
C ASN A 616 -44.58 -16.24 -6.21
N ARG A 617 -45.61 -16.54 -7.00
CA ARG A 617 -46.62 -17.55 -6.67
C ARG A 617 -46.14 -19.00 -6.84
N SER A 618 -45.00 -19.19 -7.51
CA SER A 618 -44.44 -20.52 -7.74
C SER A 618 -43.79 -21.09 -6.48
N LYS A 619 -43.35 -22.36 -6.54
CA LYS A 619 -42.46 -22.95 -5.51
C LYS A 619 -40.99 -22.95 -5.94
N LYS A 620 -40.66 -22.18 -6.97
CA LYS A 620 -39.31 -22.03 -7.51
C LYS A 620 -38.60 -20.84 -6.87
N ILE A 621 -37.29 -20.95 -6.77
CA ILE A 621 -36.41 -19.80 -6.55
C ILE A 621 -36.13 -19.22 -7.93
N LEU A 622 -36.36 -17.94 -8.14
CA LEU A 622 -36.24 -17.31 -9.46
C LEU A 622 -35.21 -16.19 -9.41
N ASN A 623 -34.48 -15.99 -10.51
CA ASN A 623 -33.47 -14.94 -10.62
C ASN A 623 -34.06 -13.75 -11.41
N LEU A 624 -34.10 -12.57 -10.77
CA LEU A 624 -34.65 -11.37 -11.39
C LEU A 624 -33.77 -10.82 -12.52
N ASN A 625 -32.50 -11.24 -12.61
CA ASN A 625 -31.63 -10.96 -13.77
C ASN A 625 -32.18 -11.55 -15.09
N ASP A 626 -33.04 -12.56 -15.00
CA ASP A 626 -33.66 -13.19 -16.18
C ASP A 626 -34.96 -12.49 -16.62
N LEU A 627 -35.37 -11.42 -15.94
CA LEU A 627 -36.62 -10.69 -16.18
C LEU A 627 -36.41 -9.36 -16.92
N ILE A 628 -37.39 -9.08 -17.77
CA ILE A 628 -37.55 -7.82 -18.48
C ILE A 628 -38.93 -7.26 -18.15
N LEU A 629 -39.00 -5.98 -17.79
CA LEU A 629 -40.23 -5.20 -17.67
C LEU A 629 -40.45 -4.42 -18.97
N ALA A 630 -41.66 -4.48 -19.53
CA ALA A 630 -41.95 -3.89 -20.81
C ALA A 630 -43.41 -3.40 -20.93
N GLU A 631 -43.67 -2.69 -22.03
CA GLU A 631 -44.99 -2.29 -22.50
C GLU A 631 -45.39 -3.10 -23.74
N THR A 632 -46.59 -2.86 -24.27
CA THR A 632 -46.96 -3.32 -25.59
C THR A 632 -47.36 -2.18 -26.52
N ASP A 633 -47.06 -2.34 -27.80
CA ASP A 633 -47.61 -1.49 -28.85
C ASP A 633 -49.13 -1.75 -29.06
N ALA A 634 -49.75 -0.98 -29.95
CA ALA A 634 -51.16 -1.12 -30.29
C ALA A 634 -51.54 -2.49 -30.92
N ASN A 635 -50.56 -3.30 -31.34
CA ASN A 635 -50.77 -4.65 -31.87
C ASN A 635 -50.60 -5.73 -30.79
N GLY A 636 -50.18 -5.36 -29.58
CA GLY A 636 -49.91 -6.27 -28.47
C GLY A 636 -48.50 -6.90 -28.52
N ASP A 637 -47.63 -6.42 -29.40
CA ASP A 637 -46.22 -6.80 -29.47
C ASP A 637 -45.44 -6.02 -28.41
N ILE A 638 -44.36 -6.62 -27.89
CA ILE A 638 -43.52 -5.98 -26.86
C ILE A 638 -42.91 -4.69 -27.43
N ASP A 639 -43.10 -3.59 -26.70
CA ASP A 639 -42.47 -2.29 -26.93
C ASP A 639 -41.72 -1.86 -25.66
N ASN A 640 -40.69 -1.03 -25.80
CA ASN A 640 -39.87 -0.49 -24.70
C ASN A 640 -39.54 -1.51 -23.59
N ALA A 641 -38.51 -2.33 -23.81
CA ALA A 641 -38.08 -3.38 -22.87
C ALA A 641 -36.91 -2.92 -22.00
N TYR A 642 -37.01 -3.16 -20.69
CA TYR A 642 -36.02 -2.77 -19.68
C TYR A 642 -35.64 -3.95 -18.80
N ASP A 643 -34.34 -4.22 -18.68
CA ASP A 643 -33.83 -5.25 -17.77
C ASP A 643 -34.17 -4.87 -16.32
N VAL A 644 -34.73 -5.81 -15.55
CA VAL A 644 -35.09 -5.54 -14.15
C VAL A 644 -33.84 -5.27 -13.30
N THR A 645 -32.79 -6.08 -13.47
CA THR A 645 -31.52 -5.88 -12.79
C THR A 645 -30.41 -6.62 -13.54
N SER A 646 -29.17 -6.15 -13.43
CA SER A 646 -27.99 -6.88 -13.90
C SER A 646 -27.38 -7.80 -12.82
N ASN A 647 -27.86 -7.70 -11.59
CA ASN A 647 -27.40 -8.48 -10.45
C ASN A 647 -28.17 -9.81 -10.35
N ASN A 648 -27.54 -10.86 -9.80
CA ASN A 648 -28.21 -12.14 -9.54
C ASN A 648 -29.11 -12.09 -8.29
N SER A 649 -30.07 -11.17 -8.30
CA SER A 649 -31.05 -10.98 -7.23
C SER A 649 -32.11 -12.07 -7.30
N LEU A 650 -32.30 -12.79 -6.20
CA LEU A 650 -33.25 -13.90 -6.13
C LEU A 650 -34.58 -13.44 -5.52
N ILE A 651 -35.69 -13.98 -6.03
CA ILE A 651 -37.01 -13.92 -5.38
C ILE A 651 -37.41 -15.34 -4.98
N PHE A 652 -37.72 -15.53 -3.70
CA PHE A 652 -38.11 -16.83 -3.15
C PHE A 652 -39.63 -17.04 -3.25
N PRO A 653 -40.12 -18.29 -3.10
CA PRO A 653 -41.56 -18.56 -3.08
C PRO A 653 -42.29 -17.71 -2.05
N ASP A 654 -43.46 -17.21 -2.45
CA ASP A 654 -44.37 -16.41 -1.63
C ASP A 654 -43.82 -15.01 -1.26
N GLU A 655 -42.75 -14.53 -1.92
CA GLU A 655 -42.21 -13.16 -1.75
C GLU A 655 -42.74 -12.17 -2.80
N TYR A 656 -42.72 -10.89 -2.41
CA TYR A 656 -43.14 -9.73 -3.19
C TYR A 656 -41.94 -8.82 -3.45
N VAL A 657 -41.85 -8.24 -4.65
CA VAL A 657 -40.78 -7.29 -5.00
C VAL A 657 -41.36 -6.14 -5.82
N ALA A 658 -41.15 -4.92 -5.35
CA ALA A 658 -41.51 -3.69 -6.07
C ALA A 658 -40.38 -3.25 -7.01
N LEU A 659 -40.73 -2.98 -8.27
CA LEU A 659 -39.83 -2.54 -9.34
C LEU A 659 -40.10 -1.06 -9.64
N THR A 660 -39.10 -0.20 -9.47
CA THR A 660 -39.22 1.24 -9.76
C THR A 660 -37.86 1.87 -10.08
N LYS A 661 -37.84 3.04 -10.74
CA LYS A 661 -36.61 3.83 -10.93
C LYS A 661 -36.24 4.74 -9.75
N ASP A 662 -37.12 4.87 -8.76
CA ASP A 662 -36.92 5.76 -7.62
C ASP A 662 -37.43 5.12 -6.32
N VAL A 663 -36.62 4.23 -5.76
CA VAL A 663 -36.95 3.51 -4.52
C VAL A 663 -37.00 4.47 -3.34
N SER A 664 -36.17 5.51 -3.34
CA SER A 664 -36.10 6.51 -2.27
C SER A 664 -37.40 7.31 -2.16
N HIS A 665 -37.93 7.79 -3.29
CA HIS A 665 -39.22 8.49 -3.31
C HIS A 665 -40.36 7.56 -2.90
N LEU A 666 -40.38 6.32 -3.39
CA LEU A 666 -41.39 5.33 -3.02
C LEU A 666 -41.40 5.06 -1.51
N LYS A 667 -40.23 4.81 -0.91
CA LYS A 667 -40.05 4.60 0.54
C LYS A 667 -40.43 5.81 1.39
N SER A 668 -40.34 7.02 0.83
CA SER A 668 -40.69 8.25 1.56
C SER A 668 -42.20 8.55 1.59
N ASN A 669 -42.96 8.01 0.64
CA ASN A 669 -44.40 8.28 0.50
C ASN A 669 -45.30 7.14 0.98
N TYR A 670 -44.79 5.89 1.03
CA TYR A 670 -45.57 4.72 1.40
C TYR A 670 -45.02 3.99 2.63
N THR A 671 -45.86 3.15 3.25
CA THR A 671 -45.45 2.29 4.36
C THR A 671 -44.61 1.13 3.85
N ILE A 672 -43.46 0.88 4.48
CA ILE A 672 -42.51 -0.16 4.06
C ILE A 672 -42.41 -1.24 5.16
N MET A 673 -42.76 -2.48 4.81
CA MET A 673 -42.70 -3.62 5.73
C MET A 673 -41.38 -4.39 5.65
N ASP A 674 -40.80 -4.47 4.46
CA ASP A 674 -39.48 -5.07 4.21
C ASP A 674 -38.66 -4.15 3.31
N ALA A 675 -37.58 -3.57 3.86
CA ALA A 675 -36.74 -2.63 3.12
C ALA A 675 -35.95 -3.27 1.96
N ASN A 676 -35.86 -4.61 1.92
CA ASN A 676 -35.15 -5.38 0.90
C ASN A 676 -36.06 -5.85 -0.25
N ALA A 677 -37.37 -5.63 -0.17
CA ALA A 677 -38.35 -6.05 -1.17
C ALA A 677 -38.45 -5.09 -2.39
N PHE A 678 -37.33 -4.48 -2.79
CA PHE A 678 -37.28 -3.46 -3.84
C PHE A 678 -36.12 -3.72 -4.81
N ILE A 679 -36.36 -3.48 -6.10
CA ILE A 679 -35.31 -3.37 -7.11
C ILE A 679 -35.39 -1.98 -7.73
N GLU A 680 -34.32 -1.21 -7.54
CA GLU A 680 -34.15 0.07 -8.23
C GLU A 680 -33.62 -0.18 -9.65
N MET A 681 -34.49 0.06 -10.63
CA MET A 681 -34.18 -0.12 -12.05
C MET A 681 -33.47 1.11 -12.59
N SER A 682 -32.49 0.91 -13.47
CA SER A 682 -31.80 2.03 -14.14
C SER A 682 -32.73 2.87 -15.02
N SER A 683 -33.81 2.26 -15.51
CA SER A 683 -34.90 2.89 -16.24
C SER A 683 -36.12 1.97 -16.22
N THR A 684 -37.32 2.54 -16.33
CA THR A 684 -38.58 1.81 -16.37
C THR A 684 -39.40 2.25 -17.58
N PRO A 685 -40.41 1.47 -18.00
CA PRO A 685 -41.48 2.00 -18.81
C PRO A 685 -42.17 3.20 -18.14
N SER A 686 -42.89 4.00 -18.93
CA SER A 686 -43.63 5.19 -18.48
C SER A 686 -45.08 4.95 -18.79
N TYR A 687 -45.80 4.51 -17.76
CA TYR A 687 -47.19 4.13 -17.86
C TYR A 687 -48.07 5.38 -17.97
N ASP A 688 -49.08 5.34 -18.84
CA ASP A 688 -50.02 6.45 -19.02
C ASP A 688 -51.05 6.45 -17.87
N ASP A 689 -51.43 7.63 -17.41
CA ASP A 689 -52.35 7.80 -16.27
C ASP A 689 -53.78 7.29 -16.58
N ASP A 690 -54.19 7.22 -17.86
CA ASP A 690 -55.54 6.84 -18.28
C ASP A 690 -55.65 5.32 -18.55
N GLU A 691 -54.79 4.77 -19.40
CA GLU A 691 -54.79 3.33 -19.73
C GLU A 691 -53.42 2.83 -20.23
N GLY A 692 -53.09 1.58 -19.93
CA GLY A 692 -51.81 1.01 -20.35
C GLY A 692 -51.71 -0.49 -20.21
N THR A 693 -50.54 -1.04 -20.52
CA THR A 693 -50.27 -2.47 -20.39
C THR A 693 -48.88 -2.73 -19.85
N VAL A 694 -48.83 -3.42 -18.71
CA VAL A 694 -47.62 -3.91 -18.06
C VAL A 694 -47.35 -5.34 -18.54
N VAL A 695 -46.13 -5.61 -18.99
CA VAL A 695 -45.69 -6.95 -19.37
C VAL A 695 -44.41 -7.30 -18.64
N ILE A 696 -44.36 -8.51 -18.09
CA ILE A 696 -43.11 -9.12 -17.65
C ILE A 696 -42.75 -10.27 -18.60
N THR A 697 -41.49 -10.31 -19.05
CA THR A 697 -40.99 -11.35 -19.95
C THR A 697 -39.71 -11.98 -19.43
N ASP A 698 -39.43 -13.20 -19.90
CA ASP A 698 -38.08 -13.75 -19.75
C ASP A 698 -37.10 -13.02 -20.70
N SER A 699 -35.81 -13.26 -20.52
CA SER A 699 -34.74 -12.73 -21.37
C SER A 699 -34.81 -13.15 -22.85
N SER A 700 -35.68 -14.09 -23.21
CA SER A 700 -35.95 -14.48 -24.60
C SER A 700 -37.20 -13.79 -25.19
N GLY A 701 -37.86 -12.92 -24.42
CA GLY A 701 -39.08 -12.22 -24.81
C GLY A 701 -40.36 -13.06 -24.68
N ASN A 702 -40.32 -14.22 -24.02
CA ASN A 702 -41.53 -14.98 -23.74
C ASN A 702 -42.30 -14.29 -22.60
N LYS A 703 -43.58 -13.96 -22.82
CA LYS A 703 -44.43 -13.32 -21.81
C LYS A 703 -44.65 -14.26 -20.62
N ILE A 704 -44.35 -13.78 -19.42
CA ILE A 704 -44.57 -14.47 -18.16
C ILE A 704 -45.96 -14.15 -17.62
N ASP A 705 -46.26 -12.85 -17.50
CA ASP A 705 -47.56 -12.28 -17.14
C ASP A 705 -47.77 -10.94 -17.88
N GLN A 706 -49.03 -10.54 -18.03
CA GLN A 706 -49.42 -9.29 -18.69
C GLN A 706 -50.71 -8.75 -18.06
N PHE A 707 -50.69 -7.48 -17.67
CA PHE A 707 -51.83 -6.77 -17.11
C PHE A 707 -52.14 -5.51 -17.92
N SER A 708 -53.37 -5.39 -18.40
CA SER A 708 -53.89 -4.17 -19.02
C SER A 708 -54.79 -3.45 -18.02
N TYR A 709 -54.46 -2.20 -17.70
CA TYR A 709 -55.16 -1.37 -16.73
C TYR A 709 -55.86 -0.19 -17.40
N THR A 710 -56.86 0.35 -16.71
CA THR A 710 -57.50 1.64 -16.99
C THR A 710 -57.74 2.36 -15.67
N ASP A 711 -57.73 3.69 -15.67
CA ASP A 711 -58.06 4.53 -14.52
C ASP A 711 -59.43 4.18 -13.91
N ASP A 712 -60.41 3.83 -14.74
CA ASP A 712 -61.75 3.34 -14.36
C ASP A 712 -61.75 2.09 -13.44
N MET A 713 -60.61 1.40 -13.28
CA MET A 713 -60.47 0.28 -12.33
C MET A 713 -60.29 0.73 -10.88
N HIS A 714 -60.02 2.02 -10.64
CA HIS A 714 -59.97 2.58 -9.30
C HIS A 714 -61.36 2.60 -8.64
N PHE A 715 -61.37 2.60 -7.31
CA PHE A 715 -62.59 2.67 -6.54
C PHE A 715 -63.30 3.99 -6.82
N ALA A 716 -64.48 3.94 -7.45
CA ALA A 716 -65.19 5.09 -8.02
C ALA A 716 -65.53 6.24 -7.03
N LEU A 717 -65.33 6.06 -5.73
CA LEU A 717 -65.56 7.08 -4.70
C LEU A 717 -64.27 7.68 -4.15
N LEU A 718 -63.12 7.40 -4.76
CA LEU A 718 -61.88 8.11 -4.47
C LEU A 718 -62.04 9.58 -4.87
N ASP A 719 -61.55 10.47 -3.99
CA ASP A 719 -61.57 11.91 -4.25
C ASP A 719 -60.41 12.34 -5.17
N ASP A 720 -59.31 11.58 -5.14
CA ASP A 720 -58.07 11.79 -5.90
C ASP A 720 -57.34 10.45 -6.05
N ASP A 721 -57.01 10.07 -7.29
CA ASP A 721 -56.33 8.82 -7.62
C ASP A 721 -54.79 8.99 -7.62
N ASN A 722 -54.30 10.22 -7.43
CA ASN A 722 -52.86 10.48 -7.34
C ASN A 722 -52.23 9.71 -6.16
N GLY A 723 -51.24 8.90 -6.48
CA GLY A 723 -50.52 8.07 -5.52
C GLY A 723 -51.30 6.83 -5.06
N VAL A 724 -52.41 6.47 -5.72
CA VAL A 724 -53.17 5.26 -5.43
C VAL A 724 -52.80 4.16 -6.42
N SER A 725 -52.37 3.01 -5.94
CA SER A 725 -52.09 1.85 -6.79
C SER A 725 -53.32 0.98 -7.04
N LEU A 726 -53.29 0.21 -8.13
CA LEU A 726 -54.19 -0.93 -8.32
C LEU A 726 -53.54 -2.19 -7.74
N GLU A 727 -54.25 -2.85 -6.85
CA GLU A 727 -53.85 -4.09 -6.20
C GLU A 727 -54.69 -5.26 -6.72
N ARG A 728 -54.02 -6.37 -7.00
CA ARG A 728 -54.66 -7.63 -7.33
C ARG A 728 -55.30 -8.24 -6.07
N ILE A 729 -56.59 -8.58 -6.16
CA ILE A 729 -57.38 -9.14 -5.04
C ILE A 729 -56.98 -10.59 -4.74
N ASP A 730 -56.65 -11.38 -5.76
CA ASP A 730 -56.20 -12.76 -5.60
C ASP A 730 -55.17 -13.11 -6.69
N PRO A 731 -53.91 -13.41 -6.32
CA PRO A 731 -52.87 -13.75 -7.29
C PRO A 731 -53.13 -15.08 -8.02
N GLU A 732 -54.02 -15.94 -7.50
CA GLU A 732 -54.38 -17.21 -8.14
C GLU A 732 -55.48 -17.09 -9.21
N ARG A 733 -56.16 -15.93 -9.28
CA ARG A 733 -57.14 -15.62 -10.35
C ARG A 733 -56.42 -15.12 -11.60
N LYS A 734 -57.13 -15.01 -12.74
CA LYS A 734 -56.52 -14.53 -14.00
C LYS A 734 -56.11 -13.07 -13.88
N THR A 735 -54.97 -12.70 -14.48
CA THR A 735 -54.43 -11.33 -14.41
C THR A 735 -55.38 -10.30 -15.01
N ASN A 736 -55.93 -10.54 -16.20
CA ASN A 736 -56.88 -9.59 -16.83
C ASN A 736 -58.36 -9.85 -16.47
N ASP A 737 -58.64 -10.41 -15.29
CA ASP A 737 -59.99 -10.43 -14.74
C ASP A 737 -60.29 -9.05 -14.14
N ALA A 738 -61.17 -8.27 -14.78
CA ALA A 738 -61.53 -6.92 -14.36
C ALA A 738 -62.13 -6.85 -12.94
N THR A 739 -62.60 -7.97 -12.39
CA THR A 739 -63.10 -8.04 -11.01
C THR A 739 -62.06 -8.57 -10.03
N ASN A 740 -60.79 -8.63 -10.43
CA ASN A 740 -59.67 -9.12 -9.61
C ASN A 740 -58.67 -8.02 -9.26
N TRP A 741 -59.03 -6.77 -9.50
CA TRP A 741 -58.23 -5.59 -9.16
C TRP A 741 -59.12 -4.59 -8.43
N ASN A 742 -58.53 -3.88 -7.48
CA ASN A 742 -59.17 -2.77 -6.79
C ASN A 742 -58.10 -1.77 -6.35
N SER A 743 -58.51 -0.56 -5.98
CA SER A 743 -57.58 0.40 -5.38
C SER A 743 -57.02 -0.13 -4.07
N ALA A 744 -55.74 0.17 -3.83
CA ALA A 744 -55.13 -0.01 -2.52
C ALA A 744 -55.89 0.76 -1.43
N ALA A 745 -55.92 0.18 -0.24
CA ALA A 745 -56.65 0.72 0.90
C ALA A 745 -56.04 2.04 1.40
N ALA A 746 -56.90 2.96 1.83
CA ALA A 746 -56.46 4.21 2.44
C ALA A 746 -55.66 3.99 3.74
N PHE A 747 -55.92 2.87 4.45
CA PHE A 747 -55.26 2.57 5.72
C PHE A 747 -53.78 2.19 5.58
N THR A 748 -53.39 1.56 4.46
CA THR A 748 -51.98 1.26 4.14
C THR A 748 -51.25 2.46 3.52
N GLY A 749 -51.98 3.53 3.22
CA GLY A 749 -51.46 4.72 2.55
C GLY A 749 -51.59 4.67 1.04
N TYR A 750 -52.57 3.90 0.52
CA TYR A 750 -52.89 3.78 -0.91
C TYR A 750 -51.87 3.04 -1.79
N ALA A 751 -50.95 2.29 -1.18
CA ALA A 751 -50.14 1.27 -1.86
C ALA A 751 -49.54 0.30 -0.83
N THR A 752 -49.10 -0.89 -1.28
CA THR A 752 -48.45 -1.92 -0.46
C THR A 752 -47.11 -2.42 -1.04
N PRO A 753 -46.21 -1.54 -1.49
CA PRO A 753 -45.03 -1.99 -2.22
C PRO A 753 -44.10 -2.85 -1.35
N GLY A 754 -43.80 -4.04 -1.85
CA GLY A 754 -42.90 -5.03 -1.26
C GLY A 754 -43.56 -5.98 -0.26
N TYR A 755 -44.90 -6.04 -0.17
CA TYR A 755 -45.60 -6.95 0.74
C TYR A 755 -47.03 -7.26 0.30
N GLU A 756 -47.73 -8.08 1.09
CA GLU A 756 -49.09 -8.54 0.77
C GLU A 756 -50.08 -7.39 0.58
N ASN A 757 -50.76 -7.38 -0.59
CA ASN A 757 -51.82 -6.43 -0.95
C ASN A 757 -52.87 -6.26 0.14
N SER A 758 -53.24 -5.00 0.39
CA SER A 758 -54.32 -4.62 1.30
C SER A 758 -55.70 -5.15 0.88
N GLN A 759 -55.89 -5.41 -0.42
CA GLN A 759 -57.12 -5.94 -1.01
C GLN A 759 -57.16 -7.49 -1.09
N LEU A 760 -56.16 -8.21 -0.56
CA LEU A 760 -56.10 -9.67 -0.69
C LEU A 760 -57.31 -10.36 -0.06
N ILE A 761 -58.11 -11.04 -0.88
CA ILE A 761 -59.20 -11.92 -0.45
C ILE A 761 -59.08 -13.25 -1.20
N PRO A 762 -58.50 -14.30 -0.58
CA PRO A 762 -58.30 -15.58 -1.24
C PRO A 762 -59.61 -16.22 -1.70
N THR A 763 -59.60 -16.76 -2.92
CA THR A 763 -60.71 -17.54 -3.44
C THR A 763 -61.00 -18.76 -2.56
N THR A 764 -62.22 -18.83 -2.03
CA THR A 764 -62.70 -19.99 -1.26
C THR A 764 -63.79 -20.73 -2.03
N ILE A 765 -63.41 -21.78 -2.76
CA ILE A 765 -64.37 -22.65 -3.44
C ILE A 765 -64.99 -23.61 -2.41
N THR A 766 -66.28 -23.47 -2.15
CA THR A 766 -67.03 -24.39 -1.30
C THR A 766 -67.70 -25.52 -2.11
N SER A 767 -68.32 -26.48 -1.42
CA SER A 767 -69.08 -27.55 -2.08
C SER A 767 -70.42 -27.07 -2.64
N SER A 768 -70.90 -25.86 -2.30
CA SER A 768 -72.11 -25.31 -2.90
C SER A 768 -71.81 -24.74 -4.28
N ASN A 769 -72.79 -24.79 -5.19
CA ASN A 769 -72.59 -24.30 -6.55
C ASN A 769 -72.21 -22.81 -6.60
N ILE A 770 -72.65 -22.04 -5.61
CA ILE A 770 -72.27 -20.64 -5.41
C ILE A 770 -72.08 -20.39 -3.92
N SER A 771 -71.07 -19.61 -3.56
CA SER A 771 -70.82 -19.09 -2.22
C SER A 771 -70.38 -17.63 -2.27
N VAL A 772 -70.57 -16.91 -1.17
CA VAL A 772 -70.09 -15.54 -0.99
C VAL A 772 -69.12 -15.48 0.17
N ASN A 773 -68.05 -14.71 0.02
CA ASN A 773 -67.13 -14.41 1.11
C ASN A 773 -66.54 -13.01 0.91
N PRO A 774 -66.59 -12.14 1.93
CA PRO A 774 -67.31 -12.29 3.19
C PRO A 774 -68.85 -12.25 3.00
N GLU A 775 -69.62 -12.70 3.99
CA GLU A 775 -71.09 -12.55 3.98
C GLU A 775 -71.53 -11.08 4.19
N VAL A 776 -70.67 -10.29 4.83
CA VAL A 776 -70.87 -8.85 5.11
C VAL A 776 -69.62 -8.11 4.66
N PHE A 777 -69.79 -7.07 3.85
CA PHE A 777 -68.68 -6.28 3.29
C PHE A 777 -69.03 -4.78 3.37
N SER A 778 -68.03 -3.90 3.47
CA SER A 778 -68.19 -2.43 3.51
C SER A 778 -67.23 -1.79 2.52
N PRO A 779 -67.72 -1.21 1.41
CA PRO A 779 -66.84 -0.60 0.43
C PRO A 779 -66.50 0.83 0.86
N ASP A 780 -65.63 0.98 1.84
CA ASP A 780 -65.09 2.25 2.31
C ASP A 780 -63.58 2.40 2.11
N ASN A 781 -62.98 1.46 1.36
CA ASN A 781 -61.59 1.38 0.99
C ASN A 781 -60.64 1.43 2.20
N ASP A 782 -61.04 0.76 3.29
CA ASP A 782 -60.29 0.73 4.54
C ASP A 782 -59.38 -0.51 4.68
N GLY A 783 -59.40 -1.39 3.68
CA GLY A 783 -58.63 -2.63 3.63
C GLY A 783 -59.33 -3.80 4.32
N TYR A 784 -60.53 -3.60 4.87
CA TYR A 784 -61.27 -4.64 5.55
C TYR A 784 -62.60 -4.93 4.85
N ASN A 785 -62.62 -6.03 4.09
CA ASN A 785 -63.84 -6.51 3.42
C ASN A 785 -64.47 -5.43 2.52
N ASP A 786 -63.66 -4.76 1.70
CA ASP A 786 -64.12 -3.72 0.77
C ASP A 786 -64.91 -4.26 -0.42
N VAL A 787 -64.60 -5.49 -0.81
CA VAL A 787 -65.28 -6.20 -1.89
C VAL A 787 -65.86 -7.52 -1.37
N VAL A 788 -66.85 -8.06 -2.09
CA VAL A 788 -67.38 -9.40 -1.86
C VAL A 788 -67.02 -10.34 -3.00
N ASN A 789 -66.38 -11.47 -2.68
CA ASN A 789 -66.10 -12.55 -3.63
C ASN A 789 -67.32 -13.47 -3.77
N ILE A 790 -67.74 -13.70 -5.01
CA ILE A 790 -68.80 -14.62 -5.41
C ILE A 790 -68.14 -15.79 -6.13
N SER A 791 -67.88 -16.85 -5.39
CA SER A 791 -67.27 -18.06 -5.91
C SER A 791 -68.32 -19.02 -6.45
N TYR A 792 -68.02 -19.70 -7.55
CA TYR A 792 -68.89 -20.68 -8.18
C TYR A 792 -68.15 -21.99 -8.48
N LYS A 793 -68.90 -23.10 -8.45
CA LYS A 793 -68.44 -24.43 -8.84
C LYS A 793 -69.57 -25.18 -9.55
N PHE A 794 -69.39 -25.43 -10.84
CA PHE A 794 -70.32 -26.13 -11.71
C PHE A 794 -69.71 -27.44 -12.22
N THR A 795 -70.57 -28.35 -12.67
CA THR A 795 -70.16 -29.69 -13.14
C THR A 795 -69.57 -29.68 -14.55
N GLU A 796 -69.71 -28.58 -15.28
CA GLU A 796 -69.24 -28.42 -16.67
C GLU A 796 -68.53 -27.07 -16.82
N SER A 797 -67.51 -27.01 -17.69
CA SER A 797 -66.63 -25.84 -17.91
C SER A 797 -67.01 -25.01 -19.14
N SER A 798 -68.25 -25.13 -19.62
CA SER A 798 -68.71 -24.57 -20.91
C SER A 798 -69.96 -23.71 -20.77
N TYR A 799 -70.22 -23.19 -19.57
CA TYR A 799 -71.35 -22.30 -19.32
C TYR A 799 -71.01 -20.88 -19.74
N VAL A 800 -72.03 -20.14 -20.18
CA VAL A 800 -71.98 -18.68 -20.28
C VAL A 800 -72.76 -18.10 -19.11
N GLY A 801 -72.12 -17.23 -18.33
CA GLY A 801 -72.62 -16.68 -17.08
C GLY A 801 -73.10 -15.23 -17.17
N ASN A 802 -74.11 -14.91 -16.38
CA ASN A 802 -74.50 -13.56 -16.02
C ASN A 802 -74.69 -13.48 -14.50
N VAL A 803 -74.16 -12.42 -13.89
CA VAL A 803 -74.31 -12.17 -12.45
C VAL A 803 -74.94 -10.80 -12.25
N TYR A 804 -76.12 -10.80 -11.64
CA TYR A 804 -76.92 -9.60 -11.38
C TYR A 804 -77.05 -9.40 -9.88
N ILE A 805 -76.96 -8.14 -9.47
CA ILE A 805 -77.15 -7.72 -8.08
C ILE A 805 -78.50 -7.02 -7.95
N TYR A 806 -79.30 -7.48 -6.99
CA TYR A 806 -80.60 -6.88 -6.65
C TYR A 806 -80.64 -6.50 -5.18
N ASN A 807 -81.33 -5.42 -4.81
CA ASN A 807 -81.60 -5.15 -3.40
C ASN A 807 -82.68 -6.09 -2.83
N ALA A 808 -82.91 -6.04 -1.51
CA ALA A 808 -83.94 -6.83 -0.82
C ALA A 808 -85.39 -6.62 -1.33
N ARG A 809 -85.67 -5.57 -2.11
CA ARG A 809 -86.96 -5.30 -2.76
C ARG A 809 -87.05 -5.85 -4.18
N GLY A 810 -85.98 -6.49 -4.68
CA GLY A 810 -85.89 -7.01 -6.04
C GLY A 810 -85.62 -5.94 -7.11
N GLN A 811 -85.18 -4.75 -6.72
CA GLN A 811 -84.76 -3.72 -7.68
C GLN A 811 -83.34 -4.03 -8.16
N TYR A 812 -83.13 -3.93 -9.47
CA TYR A 812 -81.82 -4.11 -10.11
C TYR A 812 -80.85 -3.01 -9.66
N ILE A 813 -79.60 -3.38 -9.41
CA ILE A 813 -78.54 -2.51 -8.89
C ILE A 813 -77.39 -2.44 -9.88
N THR A 814 -76.86 -3.60 -10.27
CA THR A 814 -75.79 -3.71 -11.27
C THR A 814 -75.70 -5.13 -11.84
N GLN A 815 -74.94 -5.28 -12.91
CA GLN A 815 -74.55 -6.54 -13.53
C GLN A 815 -73.02 -6.63 -13.57
N ILE A 816 -72.43 -7.42 -12.68
CA ILE A 816 -70.97 -7.56 -12.54
C ILE A 816 -70.37 -8.61 -13.49
N LEU A 817 -71.19 -9.42 -14.15
CA LEU A 817 -70.76 -10.36 -15.19
C LEU A 817 -71.82 -10.45 -16.29
N LYS A 818 -71.40 -10.29 -17.54
CA LYS A 818 -72.31 -10.20 -18.69
C LYS A 818 -71.88 -11.09 -19.86
N ASN A 819 -72.59 -12.20 -20.05
CA ASN A 819 -72.39 -13.17 -21.13
C ASN A 819 -70.94 -13.69 -21.24
N GLU A 820 -70.30 -13.93 -20.11
CA GLU A 820 -68.92 -14.39 -20.07
C GLU A 820 -68.82 -15.91 -20.04
N THR A 821 -67.81 -16.47 -20.70
CA THR A 821 -67.58 -17.92 -20.67
C THR A 821 -66.93 -18.32 -19.34
N LEU A 822 -67.58 -19.22 -18.62
CA LEU A 822 -67.16 -19.68 -17.31
C LEU A 822 -66.39 -21.00 -17.38
N THR A 823 -65.32 -21.08 -16.59
CA THR A 823 -64.67 -22.33 -16.19
C THR A 823 -65.58 -23.17 -15.29
N ALA A 824 -65.16 -24.40 -14.95
CA ALA A 824 -65.91 -25.24 -14.02
C ALA A 824 -65.98 -24.63 -12.61
N GLU A 825 -64.98 -23.85 -12.20
CA GLU A 825 -64.97 -23.09 -10.96
C GLU A 825 -64.26 -21.76 -11.16
N GLY A 826 -64.61 -20.76 -10.36
CA GLY A 826 -64.03 -19.41 -10.42
C GLY A 826 -64.66 -18.46 -9.40
N THR A 827 -64.19 -17.22 -9.40
CA THR A 827 -64.62 -16.17 -8.47
C THR A 827 -64.80 -14.87 -9.23
N ILE A 828 -65.80 -14.09 -8.85
CA ILE A 828 -66.09 -12.75 -9.37
C ILE A 828 -66.30 -11.85 -8.16
N SER A 829 -65.77 -10.63 -8.18
CA SER A 829 -65.90 -9.70 -7.05
C SER A 829 -66.90 -8.58 -7.35
N TRP A 830 -67.50 -8.03 -6.31
CA TRP A 830 -68.31 -6.80 -6.37
C TRP A 830 -67.87 -5.83 -5.27
N ASP A 831 -67.64 -4.59 -5.66
CA ASP A 831 -67.19 -3.45 -4.85
C ASP A 831 -68.35 -2.66 -4.21
N GLY A 832 -69.60 -3.11 -4.37
CA GLY A 832 -70.75 -2.40 -3.82
C GLY A 832 -71.19 -1.17 -4.62
N ILE A 833 -70.59 -0.89 -5.78
CA ILE A 833 -70.96 0.23 -6.66
C ILE A 833 -72.08 -0.18 -7.62
N ASN A 834 -72.94 0.77 -7.97
CA ASN A 834 -74.04 0.58 -8.91
C ASN A 834 -73.67 1.06 -10.33
N ASP A 835 -74.55 0.84 -11.32
CA ASP A 835 -74.29 1.24 -12.72
C ASP A 835 -74.14 2.77 -12.94
N ASN A 836 -74.42 3.61 -11.93
CA ASN A 836 -74.21 5.06 -11.97
C ASN A 836 -72.89 5.49 -11.30
N GLY A 837 -72.06 4.55 -10.84
CA GLY A 837 -70.86 4.87 -10.06
C GLY A 837 -71.14 5.25 -8.60
N GLU A 838 -72.35 5.02 -8.08
CA GLU A 838 -72.70 5.38 -6.70
C GLU A 838 -72.65 4.17 -5.76
N LYS A 839 -72.22 4.39 -4.51
CA LYS A 839 -72.30 3.38 -3.43
C LYS A 839 -73.74 2.88 -3.26
N ALA A 840 -73.93 1.58 -3.35
CA ALA A 840 -75.23 0.98 -3.10
C ALA A 840 -75.63 1.14 -1.61
N GLN A 841 -76.92 1.32 -1.33
CA GLN A 841 -77.43 1.59 0.02
C GLN A 841 -77.18 0.42 1.00
N ILE A 842 -76.85 0.72 2.26
CA ILE A 842 -76.69 -0.29 3.32
C ILE A 842 -77.91 -1.22 3.36
N GLY A 843 -77.67 -2.54 3.31
CA GLY A 843 -78.75 -3.53 3.32
C GLY A 843 -78.36 -4.90 2.79
N ILE A 844 -79.36 -5.78 2.68
CA ILE A 844 -79.21 -7.12 2.12
C ILE A 844 -79.35 -7.06 0.60
N TYR A 845 -78.42 -7.69 -0.10
CA TYR A 845 -78.42 -7.83 -1.55
C TYR A 845 -78.56 -9.28 -1.95
N VAL A 846 -79.32 -9.52 -3.02
CA VAL A 846 -79.50 -10.83 -3.64
C VAL A 846 -78.62 -10.88 -4.87
N ILE A 847 -77.67 -11.81 -4.86
CA ILE A 847 -76.84 -12.16 -6.01
C ILE A 847 -77.60 -13.21 -6.80
N TYR A 848 -77.98 -12.86 -8.02
CA TYR A 848 -78.67 -13.73 -8.95
C TYR A 848 -77.73 -14.13 -10.08
N PHE A 849 -77.34 -15.39 -10.06
CA PHE A 849 -76.39 -15.96 -11.01
C PHE A 849 -77.17 -16.83 -12.00
N GLU A 850 -77.10 -16.47 -13.28
CA GLU A 850 -77.71 -17.19 -14.38
C GLU A 850 -76.63 -17.76 -15.28
N VAL A 851 -76.63 -19.07 -15.50
CA VAL A 851 -75.71 -19.73 -16.43
C VAL A 851 -76.47 -20.47 -17.50
N PHE A 852 -75.97 -20.48 -18.74
CA PHE A 852 -76.57 -21.25 -19.83
C PHE A 852 -75.53 -21.99 -20.66
N ASP A 853 -75.85 -23.22 -21.07
CA ASP A 853 -74.97 -24.03 -21.91
C ASP A 853 -75.11 -23.68 -23.41
N LEU A 854 -74.25 -24.25 -24.25
CA LEU A 854 -74.31 -24.11 -25.71
C LEU A 854 -75.59 -24.69 -26.35
N SER A 855 -76.36 -25.49 -25.60
CA SER A 855 -77.65 -26.03 -26.02
C SER A 855 -78.82 -25.12 -25.62
N GLY A 856 -78.55 -24.02 -24.91
CA GLY A 856 -79.53 -23.05 -24.42
C GLY A 856 -80.23 -23.45 -23.12
N ASN A 857 -79.77 -24.47 -22.40
CA ASN A 857 -80.34 -24.81 -21.09
C ASN A 857 -79.85 -23.82 -20.05
N VAL A 858 -80.78 -23.21 -19.31
CA VAL A 858 -80.49 -22.18 -18.31
C VAL A 858 -80.61 -22.74 -16.90
N GLN A 859 -79.58 -22.54 -16.07
CA GLN A 859 -79.62 -22.77 -14.62
C GLN A 859 -79.52 -21.44 -13.87
N LYS A 860 -80.20 -21.36 -12.73
CA LYS A 860 -80.38 -20.13 -11.96
C LYS A 860 -80.09 -20.41 -10.51
N PHE A 861 -79.23 -19.59 -9.93
CA PHE A 861 -78.79 -19.70 -8.55
C PHE A 861 -79.00 -18.35 -7.86
N LYS A 862 -79.23 -18.40 -6.55
CA LYS A 862 -79.38 -17.22 -5.72
C LYS A 862 -78.60 -17.40 -4.43
N THR A 863 -77.89 -16.36 -4.04
CA THR A 863 -77.30 -16.20 -2.72
C THR A 863 -77.48 -14.76 -2.28
N SER A 864 -77.01 -14.40 -1.10
CA SER A 864 -77.12 -13.05 -0.57
C SER A 864 -75.89 -12.63 0.19
N CYS A 865 -75.56 -11.35 0.14
CA CYS A 865 -74.58 -10.68 0.99
C CYS A 865 -75.22 -9.47 1.66
N VAL A 866 -74.50 -8.89 2.63
CA VAL A 866 -74.90 -7.66 3.32
C VAL A 866 -73.87 -6.57 3.03
N LEU A 867 -74.33 -5.43 2.51
CA LEU A 867 -73.50 -4.23 2.40
C LEU A 867 -73.66 -3.43 3.70
N GLY A 868 -72.55 -3.26 4.42
CA GLY A 868 -72.43 -2.49 5.66
C GLY A 868 -72.06 -1.03 5.41
N GLY A 869 -72.26 -0.18 6.42
CA GLY A 869 -71.86 1.24 6.33
C GLY A 869 -70.36 1.44 6.55
N LYS A 870 -69.83 0.79 7.58
CA LYS A 870 -68.44 0.71 8.02
C LYS A 870 -68.33 -0.52 8.92
N LEU A 871 -67.30 -1.35 8.74
CA LEU A 871 -67.10 -2.59 9.52
C LEU A 871 -66.03 -2.46 10.60
#